data_AF-A0A976EII6-F1
#
_entry.id   AF-A0A976EII6-F1
#
_cell.length_a   1.000
_cell.length_b   1.000
_cell.length_c   1.000
_cell.angle_alpha   90.00
_cell.angle_beta   90.00
_cell.angle_gamma   90.00
#
_symmetry.space_group_name_H-M   'P 1'
#
loop_
_entity.id
_entity.type
_entity.pdbx_description
1 polymer ?
#
loop_
_entity_poly.entity_id
_entity_poly.type
_entity_poly.pdbx_seq_one_letter_code
_entity_poly.pdbx_strand_id
1 'polypeptide(L)'
;MVGFKQRSVQEHADALWVVGTHATENEARLHEMLLSLQYALPTLPFVPRKGGSTQGLVHDAGLIDRVYQSLDTTLAAKRLLKAQGLSVDEPHHIPQGRNSNRKSVVVTLCGDDRGRTVLHRVAAFGTDANEAAAIAGLGLSIREAKAGASGWRYESAFKDYGEAMKIARSIKRVVGGRLVERARVSERGLRMMTAASVRPGMVMMDAKLGALSAVLSVETIAAKVRDVFDLNIQGVHNFIANGVVTHNSIYAFRGAKVANMQRFEHDFAPATLIKLEQNYRSHGNILDAANALIRNNNGRLGKELWTDQGHGEPVRIFQGFSDGEEAAFVIDTVKAAMSDGVALDEIAILYRSNAQSRMFEHGLFNARIPYRVYGGLRFFERAEIKHAMAYLRLINNSDDDNAFLRVVNFPARGIGAKSIENLQNVAQSSGVTLWQAACSGGAGGRAQAAMAAFIGVVENMRIATKGMVLPEIVRHLLDASGLRQHYVTEKDGQDRVENLDELISAADNFLRETGGVIQIENIDGSSAENLDPITAFLSHASLEAGDTQAAEGRAALQMMTVHSAKGLEFDYVFMTGLEEGLFPHDNSLNDDGGLEEERRLAYVAITRARKRLHITYAQMRMLHGQTRYNVPSRFLDEIPPDLTKWLSAKPKNLLDASPHQSLGDSFAPQPPNATRNYESNRTDSGFRVGQQVMHAKFGQGVIINADGTGKNIQVEVNFADHGIKRLALEYAKLTAV
;
A
#
# COMPACT_ATOMS: atom_id res chain seq x y z
N MET A 1 -1.60 -40.67 -10.91
CA MET A 1 -1.48 -39.72 -12.06
C MET A 1 -1.21 -40.46 -13.39
N VAL A 2 -2.12 -41.36 -13.81
CA VAL A 2 -1.91 -42.27 -14.97
C VAL A 2 -2.87 -41.99 -16.14
N GLY A 3 -4.07 -41.46 -15.87
CA GLY A 3 -5.13 -41.31 -16.88
C GLY A 3 -4.85 -40.28 -17.99
N PHE A 4 -4.28 -39.11 -17.70
CA PHE A 4 -4.11 -38.07 -18.73
C PHE A 4 -3.07 -38.47 -19.79
N LYS A 5 -1.99 -39.19 -19.39
CA LYS A 5 -0.99 -39.73 -20.32
C LYS A 5 -1.63 -40.76 -21.24
N GLN A 6 -2.51 -41.61 -20.70
CA GLN A 6 -3.27 -42.57 -21.49
C GLN A 6 -4.17 -41.86 -22.51
N ARG A 7 -5.00 -40.90 -22.08
CA ARG A 7 -5.86 -40.10 -22.98
C ARG A 7 -5.06 -39.37 -24.06
N SER A 8 -3.92 -38.79 -23.68
CA SER A 8 -3.08 -37.99 -24.58
C SER A 8 -2.29 -38.82 -25.58
N VAL A 9 -1.73 -39.95 -25.14
CA VAL A 9 -0.78 -40.77 -25.92
C VAL A 9 -1.48 -41.91 -26.65
N GLN A 10 -2.35 -42.65 -25.97
CA GLN A 10 -3.01 -43.83 -26.53
C GLN A 10 -4.33 -43.48 -27.23
N GLU A 11 -5.08 -42.52 -26.67
CA GLU A 11 -6.38 -42.12 -27.23
C GLU A 11 -6.31 -40.83 -28.06
N HIS A 12 -5.10 -40.30 -28.28
CA HIS A 12 -4.83 -39.16 -29.15
C HIS A 12 -5.63 -37.87 -28.83
N ALA A 13 -5.94 -37.60 -27.55
CA ALA A 13 -6.57 -36.34 -27.15
C ALA A 13 -5.74 -35.11 -27.55
N ASP A 14 -6.35 -34.11 -28.17
CA ASP A 14 -5.64 -32.95 -28.74
C ASP A 14 -5.26 -31.87 -27.72
N ALA A 15 -6.03 -31.77 -26.64
CA ALA A 15 -5.85 -30.78 -25.61
C ALA A 15 -6.54 -31.24 -24.32
N LEU A 16 -6.06 -30.77 -23.18
CA LEU A 16 -6.65 -31.06 -21.88
C LEU A 16 -6.78 -29.79 -21.04
N TRP A 17 -7.89 -29.71 -20.33
CA TRP A 17 -8.20 -28.67 -19.35
C TRP A 17 -8.29 -29.28 -17.96
N VAL A 18 -7.75 -28.58 -16.98
CA VAL A 18 -7.88 -28.91 -15.56
C VAL A 18 -9.10 -28.17 -15.03
N VAL A 19 -10.20 -28.89 -14.86
CA VAL A 19 -11.46 -28.35 -14.34
C VAL A 19 -11.54 -28.36 -12.81
N GLY A 20 -10.65 -29.10 -12.12
CA GLY A 20 -10.57 -29.12 -10.67
C GLY A 20 -9.36 -29.88 -10.14
N THR A 21 -8.99 -29.62 -8.89
CA THR A 21 -7.86 -30.24 -8.19
C THR A 21 -8.32 -30.66 -6.80
N HIS A 22 -8.01 -31.89 -6.40
CA HIS A 22 -8.54 -32.51 -5.19
C HIS A 22 -7.41 -33.19 -4.40
N ALA A 23 -7.60 -33.34 -3.09
CA ALA A 23 -6.61 -33.95 -2.21
C ALA A 23 -6.53 -35.46 -2.41
N THR A 24 -7.67 -36.11 -2.73
CA THR A 24 -7.75 -37.56 -2.93
C THR A 24 -8.27 -37.95 -4.31
N GLU A 25 -7.95 -39.18 -4.76
CA GLU A 25 -8.51 -39.71 -6.00
C GLU A 25 -10.04 -39.88 -5.91
N ASN A 26 -10.57 -40.25 -4.74
CA ASN A 26 -12.01 -40.45 -4.55
C ASN A 26 -12.80 -39.15 -4.72
N GLU A 27 -12.32 -38.04 -4.15
CA GLU A 27 -12.93 -36.71 -4.36
C GLU A 27 -12.87 -36.30 -5.84
N ALA A 28 -11.75 -36.58 -6.52
CA ALA A 28 -11.63 -36.32 -7.95
C ALA A 28 -12.63 -37.15 -8.78
N ARG A 29 -12.85 -38.43 -8.43
CA ARG A 29 -13.82 -39.32 -9.08
C ARG A 29 -15.26 -38.89 -8.83
N LEU A 30 -15.57 -38.46 -7.61
CA LEU A 30 -16.88 -37.89 -7.28
C LEU A 30 -17.15 -36.66 -8.13
N HIS A 31 -16.19 -35.73 -8.21
CA HIS A 31 -16.33 -34.52 -9.02
C HIS A 31 -16.43 -34.84 -10.52
N GLU A 32 -15.62 -35.78 -11.04
CA GLU A 32 -15.70 -36.26 -12.43
C GLU A 32 -17.11 -36.80 -12.74
N MET A 33 -17.68 -37.61 -11.85
CA MET A 33 -19.02 -38.18 -12.03
C MET A 33 -20.11 -37.10 -12.03
N LEU A 34 -20.05 -36.15 -11.09
CA LEU A 34 -21.00 -35.04 -11.00
C LEU A 34 -20.96 -34.17 -12.28
N LEU A 35 -19.77 -33.82 -12.76
CA LEU A 35 -19.61 -33.05 -13.99
C LEU A 35 -20.08 -33.85 -15.22
N SER A 36 -19.78 -35.15 -15.28
CA SER A 36 -20.22 -36.03 -16.35
C SER A 36 -21.75 -36.05 -16.48
N LEU A 37 -22.46 -36.20 -15.35
CA LEU A 37 -23.92 -36.22 -15.30
C LEU A 37 -24.52 -34.83 -15.57
N GLN A 38 -23.98 -33.78 -14.96
CA GLN A 38 -24.51 -32.42 -15.08
C GLN A 38 -24.38 -31.86 -16.51
N TYR A 39 -23.27 -32.14 -17.18
CA TYR A 39 -22.98 -31.61 -18.51
C TYR A 39 -23.21 -32.62 -19.63
N ALA A 40 -23.62 -33.86 -19.32
CA ALA A 40 -23.76 -34.96 -20.28
C ALA A 40 -22.45 -35.25 -21.06
N LEU A 41 -21.33 -35.33 -20.33
CA LEU A 41 -20.02 -35.65 -20.89
C LEU A 41 -19.63 -37.09 -20.54
N PRO A 42 -19.55 -38.02 -21.51
CA PRO A 42 -19.14 -39.39 -21.24
C PRO A 42 -17.73 -39.48 -20.68
N THR A 43 -17.51 -40.35 -19.68
CA THR A 43 -16.18 -40.69 -19.17
C THR A 43 -15.54 -41.88 -19.91
N LEU A 44 -16.18 -42.35 -20.99
CA LEU A 44 -15.72 -43.47 -21.81
C LEU A 44 -14.40 -43.15 -22.54
N PRO A 45 -13.57 -44.16 -22.86
CA PRO A 45 -12.41 -43.98 -23.72
C PRO A 45 -12.82 -43.53 -25.13
N PHE A 46 -11.94 -42.81 -25.85
CA PHE A 46 -12.18 -42.46 -27.26
C PHE A 46 -11.89 -43.63 -28.21
N VAL A 47 -11.06 -44.58 -27.77
CA VAL A 47 -10.68 -45.77 -28.53
C VAL A 47 -10.86 -47.02 -27.66
N PRO A 48 -11.22 -48.17 -28.25
CA PRO A 48 -11.41 -49.40 -27.49
C PRO A 48 -10.17 -49.82 -26.70
N ARG A 49 -10.37 -50.29 -25.46
CA ARG A 49 -9.28 -50.86 -24.67
C ARG A 49 -8.91 -52.25 -25.19
N LYS A 50 -7.63 -52.46 -25.48
CA LYS A 50 -7.09 -53.79 -25.82
C LYS A 50 -6.89 -54.59 -24.52
N GLY A 51 -7.63 -55.68 -24.34
CA GLY A 51 -7.58 -56.56 -23.15
C GLY A 51 -8.17 -57.94 -23.44
N GLY A 52 -8.01 -58.89 -22.50
CA GLY A 52 -8.42 -60.29 -22.69
C GLY A 52 -9.93 -60.55 -22.66
N SER A 53 -10.73 -59.61 -22.16
CA SER A 53 -12.19 -59.64 -22.29
C SER A 53 -12.61 -58.80 -23.50
N THR A 54 -13.37 -59.40 -24.42
CA THR A 54 -13.98 -58.74 -25.58
C THR A 54 -15.45 -58.38 -25.34
N GLN A 55 -15.99 -58.68 -24.16
CA GLN A 55 -17.39 -58.43 -23.82
C GLN A 55 -17.50 -57.22 -22.88
N GLY A 56 -17.80 -56.05 -23.45
CA GLY A 56 -18.08 -54.83 -22.68
C GLY A 56 -18.04 -53.55 -23.53
N LEU A 57 -18.81 -52.54 -23.14
CA LEU A 57 -18.96 -51.25 -23.85
C LEU A 57 -17.62 -50.58 -24.20
N VAL A 58 -16.61 -50.69 -23.31
CA VAL A 58 -15.29 -50.06 -23.49
C VAL A 58 -14.35 -50.80 -24.45
N HIS A 59 -14.77 -51.95 -24.99
CA HIS A 59 -14.01 -52.80 -25.92
C HIS A 59 -14.56 -52.76 -27.35
N ASP A 60 -15.70 -52.11 -27.59
CA ASP A 60 -16.37 -52.04 -28.89
C ASP A 60 -16.37 -50.61 -29.44
N ALA A 61 -15.73 -50.40 -30.60
CA ALA A 61 -15.65 -49.08 -31.22
C ALA A 61 -17.03 -48.54 -31.64
N GLY A 62 -17.88 -49.39 -32.21
CA GLY A 62 -19.19 -48.97 -32.71
C GLY A 62 -20.14 -48.54 -31.59
N LEU A 63 -20.07 -49.21 -30.43
CA LEU A 63 -20.84 -48.80 -29.26
C LEU A 63 -20.33 -47.50 -28.64
N ILE A 64 -19.00 -47.30 -28.58
CA ILE A 64 -18.39 -46.04 -28.13
C ILE A 64 -18.83 -44.89 -29.05
N ASP A 65 -18.70 -45.07 -30.37
CA ASP A 65 -19.06 -44.07 -31.37
C ASP A 65 -20.55 -43.70 -31.28
N ARG A 66 -21.43 -44.70 -31.09
CA ARG A 66 -22.87 -44.46 -30.92
C ARG A 66 -23.18 -43.59 -29.70
N VAL A 67 -22.47 -43.77 -28.59
CA VAL A 67 -22.62 -42.91 -27.40
C VAL A 67 -22.19 -41.49 -27.71
N TYR A 68 -21.00 -41.29 -28.29
CA TYR A 68 -20.50 -39.95 -28.63
C TYR A 68 -21.34 -39.24 -29.70
N GLN A 69 -21.92 -39.96 -30.66
CA GLN A 69 -22.82 -39.41 -31.68
C GLN A 69 -24.20 -39.05 -31.12
N SER A 70 -24.65 -39.71 -30.06
CA SER A 70 -25.95 -39.43 -29.43
C SER A 70 -25.96 -38.17 -28.56
N LEU A 71 -24.80 -37.57 -28.29
CA LEU A 71 -24.63 -36.43 -27.40
C LEU A 71 -23.86 -35.31 -28.10
N ASP A 72 -24.30 -34.05 -27.95
CA ASP A 72 -23.49 -32.89 -28.35
C ASP A 72 -22.42 -32.59 -27.30
N THR A 73 -21.40 -33.44 -27.28
CA THR A 73 -20.27 -33.35 -26.35
C THR A 73 -19.45 -32.08 -26.54
N THR A 74 -19.47 -31.48 -27.73
CA THR A 74 -18.77 -30.22 -28.01
C THR A 74 -19.44 -29.05 -27.30
N LEU A 75 -20.75 -28.91 -27.45
CA LEU A 75 -21.51 -27.86 -26.77
C LEU A 75 -21.49 -28.07 -25.26
N ALA A 76 -21.63 -29.31 -24.80
CA ALA A 76 -21.49 -29.68 -23.39
C ALA A 76 -20.13 -29.25 -22.79
N ALA A 77 -19.03 -29.57 -23.47
CA ALA A 77 -17.69 -29.18 -23.04
C ALA A 77 -17.52 -27.66 -23.00
N LYS A 78 -18.04 -26.94 -24.01
CA LYS A 78 -18.03 -25.46 -24.01
C LYS A 78 -18.80 -24.86 -22.85
N ARG A 79 -19.96 -25.44 -22.49
CA ARG A 79 -20.74 -25.02 -21.31
C ARG A 79 -19.97 -25.27 -20.01
N LEU A 80 -19.36 -26.43 -19.86
CA LEU A 80 -18.53 -26.74 -18.69
C LEU A 80 -17.36 -25.77 -18.56
N LEU A 81 -16.60 -25.54 -19.64
CA LEU A 81 -15.47 -24.61 -19.62
C LEU A 81 -15.94 -23.20 -19.27
N LYS A 82 -17.04 -22.71 -19.86
CA LYS A 82 -17.63 -21.41 -19.54
C LYS A 82 -18.02 -21.30 -18.07
N ALA A 83 -18.68 -22.33 -17.52
CA ALA A 83 -19.07 -22.37 -16.11
C ALA A 83 -17.85 -22.36 -15.16
N GLN A 84 -16.72 -22.90 -15.62
CA GLN A 84 -15.45 -22.92 -14.88
C GLN A 84 -14.55 -21.70 -15.17
N GLY A 85 -15.04 -20.72 -15.94
CA GLY A 85 -14.26 -19.53 -16.35
C GLY A 85 -13.08 -19.84 -17.29
N LEU A 86 -13.09 -21.00 -17.95
CA LEU A 86 -12.00 -21.47 -18.80
C LEU A 86 -12.25 -21.15 -20.28
N SER A 87 -11.17 -20.81 -20.99
CA SER A 87 -11.19 -20.58 -22.44
C SER A 87 -10.93 -21.87 -23.22
N VAL A 88 -11.68 -22.05 -24.32
CA VAL A 88 -11.50 -23.15 -25.29
C VAL A 88 -10.17 -22.99 -26.05
N ASP A 89 -9.61 -21.78 -26.12
CA ASP A 89 -8.35 -21.54 -26.84
C ASP A 89 -7.11 -21.73 -25.93
N GLU A 90 -7.32 -21.87 -24.62
CA GLU A 90 -6.26 -21.92 -23.60
C GLU A 90 -6.26 -23.21 -22.76
N PRO A 91 -6.01 -24.40 -23.36
CA PRO A 91 -5.88 -25.64 -22.57
C PRO A 91 -4.69 -25.60 -21.61
N HIS A 92 -4.79 -26.26 -20.46
CA HIS A 92 -3.67 -26.43 -19.52
C HIS A 92 -2.56 -27.33 -20.09
N HIS A 93 -2.92 -28.33 -20.89
CA HIS A 93 -1.96 -29.23 -21.51
C HIS A 93 -2.27 -29.47 -22.99
N ILE A 94 -1.21 -29.47 -23.81
CA ILE A 94 -1.26 -29.86 -25.21
C ILE A 94 -0.18 -30.94 -25.40
N PRO A 95 -0.54 -32.17 -25.77
CA PRO A 95 0.45 -33.20 -25.96
C PRO A 95 1.23 -32.95 -27.26
N GLN A 96 2.54 -33.20 -27.21
CA GLN A 96 3.43 -33.01 -28.35
C GLN A 96 3.04 -33.92 -29.52
N GLY A 97 3.11 -33.40 -30.75
CA GLY A 97 2.83 -34.19 -31.95
C GLY A 97 3.95 -35.19 -32.25
N ARG A 98 3.58 -36.43 -32.62
CA ARG A 98 4.53 -37.45 -33.12
C ARG A 98 4.73 -37.40 -34.64
N ASN A 99 3.67 -37.09 -35.41
CA ASN A 99 3.64 -37.22 -36.88
C ASN A 99 3.10 -35.95 -37.60
N SER A 100 3.51 -34.75 -37.18
CA SER A 100 3.12 -33.45 -37.80
C SER A 100 1.62 -33.07 -37.81
N ASN A 101 0.69 -33.92 -37.32
CA ASN A 101 -0.75 -33.59 -37.28
C ASN A 101 -1.10 -32.43 -36.32
N ARG A 102 -0.25 -32.15 -35.33
CA ARG A 102 -0.46 -31.07 -34.35
C ARG A 102 0.49 -29.92 -34.64
N LYS A 103 -0.05 -28.91 -35.30
CA LYS A 103 0.68 -27.72 -35.75
C LYS A 103 0.59 -26.62 -34.71
N SER A 104 1.73 -26.03 -34.35
CA SER A 104 1.79 -24.92 -33.41
C SER A 104 2.79 -23.87 -33.85
N VAL A 105 2.37 -22.61 -33.80
CA VAL A 105 3.26 -21.46 -33.90
C VAL A 105 3.51 -20.98 -32.48
N VAL A 106 4.77 -20.97 -32.04
CA VAL A 106 5.15 -20.61 -30.68
C VAL A 106 5.75 -19.20 -30.67
N VAL A 107 5.21 -18.32 -29.84
CA VAL A 107 5.79 -17.00 -29.55
C VAL A 107 6.29 -17.01 -28.12
N THR A 108 7.57 -16.71 -27.93
CA THR A 108 8.21 -16.64 -26.61
C THR A 108 8.62 -15.20 -26.31
N LEU A 109 7.91 -14.56 -25.38
CA LEU A 109 8.32 -13.30 -24.77
C LEU A 109 9.67 -13.50 -24.06
N CYS A 110 10.63 -12.59 -24.28
CA CYS A 110 12.00 -12.70 -23.78
C CYS A 110 12.71 -14.00 -24.18
N GLY A 111 12.39 -14.54 -25.35
CA GLY A 111 12.87 -15.84 -25.80
C GLY A 111 14.35 -15.92 -26.16
N ASP A 112 15.01 -14.78 -26.41
CA ASP A 112 16.44 -14.72 -26.76
C ASP A 112 17.15 -13.60 -25.98
N ASP A 113 18.15 -14.00 -25.19
CA ASP A 113 18.94 -13.18 -24.26
C ASP A 113 20.43 -13.12 -24.67
N ARG A 114 20.79 -13.62 -25.85
CA ARG A 114 22.19 -13.70 -26.31
C ARG A 114 22.79 -12.33 -26.68
N GLY A 115 21.97 -11.28 -26.75
CA GLY A 115 22.39 -9.91 -27.07
C GLY A 115 22.14 -8.93 -25.92
N ARG A 116 22.61 -7.68 -26.08
CA ARG A 116 22.41 -6.59 -25.10
C ARG A 116 20.94 -6.21 -24.90
N THR A 117 20.09 -6.51 -25.88
CA THR A 117 18.65 -6.31 -25.83
C THR A 117 17.97 -7.67 -25.83
N VAL A 118 17.10 -7.91 -24.86
CA VAL A 118 16.25 -9.11 -24.82
C VAL A 118 15.28 -9.08 -26.00
N LEU A 119 15.22 -10.17 -26.76
CA LEU A 119 14.36 -10.30 -27.93
C LEU A 119 13.25 -11.32 -27.71
N HIS A 120 12.18 -11.17 -28.49
CA HIS A 120 11.02 -12.06 -28.53
C HIS A 120 11.17 -13.03 -29.69
N ARG A 121 10.92 -14.31 -29.45
CA ARG A 121 11.18 -15.36 -30.44
C ARG A 121 9.90 -15.93 -31.01
N VAL A 122 9.81 -16.02 -32.33
CA VAL A 122 8.75 -16.76 -33.04
C VAL A 122 9.36 -18.03 -33.61
N ALA A 123 8.72 -19.18 -33.38
CA ALA A 123 9.17 -20.45 -33.89
C ALA A 123 8.00 -21.29 -34.43
N ALA A 124 8.21 -21.92 -35.58
CA ALA A 124 7.28 -22.86 -36.20
C ALA A 124 8.08 -23.98 -36.89
N PHE A 125 7.53 -25.19 -36.89
CA PHE A 125 8.19 -26.38 -37.43
C PHE A 125 7.15 -27.28 -38.08
N GLY A 126 7.53 -28.00 -39.14
CA GLY A 126 6.66 -28.95 -39.81
C GLY A 126 7.43 -29.83 -40.80
N THR A 127 6.71 -30.71 -41.47
CA THR A 127 7.28 -31.60 -42.51
C THR A 127 6.56 -31.49 -43.85
N ASP A 128 5.48 -30.71 -43.95
CA ASP A 128 4.74 -30.52 -45.20
C ASP A 128 5.42 -29.44 -46.06
N ALA A 129 5.79 -29.80 -47.30
CA ALA A 129 6.45 -28.91 -48.24
C ALA A 129 5.56 -27.74 -48.70
N ASN A 130 4.23 -27.92 -48.75
CA ASN A 130 3.30 -26.85 -49.12
C ASN A 130 3.26 -25.76 -48.06
N GLU A 131 3.38 -26.12 -46.78
CA GLU A 131 3.46 -25.18 -45.66
C GLU A 131 4.75 -24.37 -45.71
N ALA A 132 5.88 -25.04 -46.04
CA ALA A 132 7.15 -24.36 -46.24
C ALA A 132 7.06 -23.35 -47.39
N ALA A 133 6.48 -23.73 -48.52
CA ALA A 133 6.27 -22.80 -49.64
C ALA A 133 5.36 -21.63 -49.24
N ALA A 134 4.29 -21.88 -48.48
CA ALA A 134 3.37 -20.84 -48.03
C ALA A 134 4.02 -19.84 -47.05
N ILE A 135 4.87 -20.31 -46.13
CA ILE A 135 5.65 -19.42 -45.25
C ILE A 135 6.69 -18.62 -46.06
N ALA A 136 7.37 -19.26 -47.02
CA ALA A 136 8.33 -18.56 -47.88
C ALA A 136 7.65 -17.46 -48.71
N GLY A 137 6.41 -17.70 -49.16
CA GLY A 137 5.55 -16.72 -49.83
C GLY A 137 5.19 -15.49 -48.98
N LEU A 138 5.33 -15.56 -47.64
CA LEU A 138 5.21 -14.40 -46.75
C LEU A 138 6.51 -13.57 -46.67
N GLY A 139 7.55 -13.92 -47.44
CA GLY A 139 8.87 -13.29 -47.39
C GLY A 139 9.72 -13.74 -46.20
N LEU A 140 9.37 -14.86 -45.56
CA LEU A 140 10.03 -15.37 -44.37
C LEU A 140 11.06 -16.45 -44.71
N SER A 141 12.27 -16.34 -44.15
CA SER A 141 13.35 -17.31 -44.36
C SER A 141 13.13 -18.59 -43.54
N ILE A 142 13.13 -19.74 -44.23
CA ILE A 142 12.96 -21.07 -43.63
C ILE A 142 14.29 -21.82 -43.71
N ARG A 143 14.54 -22.68 -42.72
CA ARG A 143 15.72 -23.53 -42.61
C ARG A 143 15.32 -25.00 -42.52
N GLU A 144 16.25 -25.90 -42.78
CA GLU A 144 16.06 -27.31 -42.47
C GLU A 144 15.90 -27.52 -40.95
N ALA A 145 14.99 -28.42 -40.55
CA ALA A 145 14.72 -28.68 -39.14
C ALA A 145 15.95 -29.25 -38.39
N LYS A 146 16.71 -30.11 -39.07
CA LYS A 146 18.02 -30.66 -38.68
C LYS A 146 18.77 -31.05 -39.97
N ALA A 147 20.11 -31.03 -39.95
CA ALA A 147 20.92 -31.47 -41.09
C ALA A 147 20.53 -32.91 -41.50
N GLY A 148 20.07 -33.08 -42.75
CA GLY A 148 19.64 -34.37 -43.30
C GLY A 148 18.23 -34.82 -42.91
N ALA A 149 17.42 -33.99 -42.27
CA ALA A 149 16.01 -34.29 -41.96
C ALA A 149 15.05 -33.65 -42.97
N SER A 150 13.97 -34.35 -43.34
CA SER A 150 12.95 -33.92 -44.30
C SER A 150 11.98 -32.82 -43.80
N GLY A 151 12.31 -32.14 -42.71
CA GLY A 151 11.44 -31.14 -42.07
C GLY A 151 11.92 -29.71 -42.24
N TRP A 152 11.01 -28.76 -42.07
CA TRP A 152 11.27 -27.32 -42.12
C TRP A 152 11.16 -26.67 -40.73
N ARG A 153 11.92 -25.58 -40.54
CA ARG A 153 11.91 -24.74 -39.33
C ARG A 153 11.93 -23.27 -39.71
N TYR A 154 11.01 -22.52 -39.13
CA TYR A 154 11.09 -21.07 -39.03
C TYR A 154 11.45 -20.68 -37.60
N GLU A 155 12.46 -19.83 -37.44
CA GLU A 155 12.79 -19.22 -36.15
C GLU A 155 13.37 -17.83 -36.38
N SER A 156 12.76 -16.83 -35.76
CA SER A 156 13.24 -15.44 -35.83
C SER A 156 13.05 -14.75 -34.48
N ALA A 157 13.90 -13.75 -34.22
CA ALA A 157 13.87 -12.94 -33.02
C ALA A 157 13.54 -11.49 -33.37
N PHE A 158 12.67 -10.86 -32.58
CA PHE A 158 12.14 -9.52 -32.80
C PHE A 158 12.38 -8.67 -31.55
N LYS A 159 12.70 -7.39 -31.74
CA LYS A 159 12.78 -6.44 -30.62
C LYS A 159 11.39 -6.08 -30.09
N ASP A 160 10.42 -5.94 -31.00
CA ASP A 160 9.04 -5.62 -30.66
C ASP A 160 8.17 -6.89 -30.56
N TYR A 161 7.43 -7.01 -29.47
CA TYR A 161 6.56 -8.17 -29.26
C TYR A 161 5.32 -8.14 -30.17
N GLY A 162 4.83 -6.94 -30.50
CA GLY A 162 3.70 -6.76 -31.42
C GLY A 162 4.04 -7.25 -32.83
N GLU A 163 5.23 -6.93 -33.34
CA GLU A 163 5.76 -7.47 -34.60
C GLU A 163 5.89 -8.99 -34.55
N ALA A 164 6.47 -9.54 -33.48
CA ALA A 164 6.56 -10.98 -33.29
C ALA A 164 5.17 -11.65 -33.38
N MET A 165 4.16 -11.05 -32.74
CA MET A 165 2.78 -11.53 -32.77
C MET A 165 2.12 -11.39 -34.15
N LYS A 166 2.38 -10.30 -34.88
CA LYS A 166 1.90 -10.13 -36.28
C LYS A 166 2.46 -11.25 -37.17
N ILE A 167 3.76 -11.50 -37.11
CA ILE A 167 4.41 -12.57 -37.87
C ILE A 167 3.85 -13.93 -37.49
N ALA A 168 3.72 -14.22 -36.19
CA ALA A 168 3.18 -15.49 -35.73
C ALA A 168 1.73 -15.74 -36.18
N ARG A 169 0.89 -14.71 -36.17
CA ARG A 169 -0.50 -14.78 -36.70
C ARG A 169 -0.52 -15.01 -38.21
N SER A 170 0.38 -14.38 -38.96
CA SER A 170 0.51 -14.61 -40.40
C SER A 170 0.92 -16.05 -40.71
N ILE A 171 1.90 -16.60 -39.98
CA ILE A 171 2.31 -18.01 -40.12
C ILE A 171 1.15 -18.94 -39.75
N LYS A 172 0.44 -18.67 -38.63
CA LYS A 172 -0.72 -19.47 -38.21
C LYS A 172 -1.81 -19.48 -39.29
N ARG A 173 -2.01 -18.38 -40.03
CA ARG A 173 -3.04 -18.30 -41.08
C ARG A 173 -2.73 -19.24 -42.25
N VAL A 174 -1.46 -19.40 -42.62
CA VAL A 174 -1.05 -20.22 -43.77
C VAL A 174 -0.79 -21.68 -43.41
N VAL A 175 -0.26 -21.96 -42.21
CA VAL A 175 0.02 -23.33 -41.75
C VAL A 175 -1.18 -23.96 -41.04
N GLY A 176 -2.07 -23.14 -40.49
CA GLY A 176 -3.11 -23.58 -39.57
C GLY A 176 -2.56 -23.91 -38.18
N GLY A 177 -3.38 -24.59 -37.37
CA GLY A 177 -3.00 -25.00 -36.01
C GLY A 177 -3.18 -23.90 -34.95
N ARG A 178 -2.48 -24.04 -33.83
CA ARG A 178 -2.64 -23.16 -32.64
C ARG A 178 -1.50 -22.16 -32.48
N LEU A 179 -1.82 -20.99 -31.94
CA LEU A 179 -0.82 -20.04 -31.45
C LEU A 179 -0.54 -20.38 -29.99
N VAL A 180 0.73 -20.58 -29.64
CA VAL A 180 1.16 -20.89 -28.28
C VAL A 180 2.03 -19.76 -27.78
N GLU A 181 1.51 -19.02 -26.81
CA GLU A 181 2.21 -17.90 -26.19
C GLU A 181 2.95 -18.37 -24.93
N ARG A 182 4.22 -18.02 -24.82
CA ARG A 182 5.12 -18.35 -23.71
C ARG A 182 5.88 -17.12 -23.26
N ALA A 183 6.33 -17.12 -22.02
CA ALA A 183 7.23 -16.11 -21.48
C ALA A 183 8.42 -16.77 -20.77
N ARG A 184 9.64 -16.33 -21.10
CA ARG A 184 10.86 -16.75 -20.41
C ARG A 184 11.09 -15.84 -19.21
N VAL A 185 10.41 -16.15 -18.11
CA VAL A 185 10.49 -15.43 -16.83
C VAL A 185 11.47 -16.09 -15.83
N SER A 186 12.01 -17.25 -16.19
CA SER A 186 13.03 -18.00 -15.45
C SER A 186 13.88 -18.82 -16.43
N GLU A 187 14.74 -19.71 -15.94
CA GLU A 187 15.40 -20.73 -16.77
C GLU A 187 14.41 -21.56 -17.60
N ARG A 188 13.16 -21.67 -17.15
CA ARG A 188 12.07 -22.33 -17.87
C ARG A 188 11.08 -21.29 -18.41
N GLY A 189 10.73 -21.45 -19.68
CA GLY A 189 9.64 -20.68 -20.29
C GLY A 189 8.27 -21.19 -19.84
N LEU A 190 7.48 -20.33 -19.19
CA LEU A 190 6.10 -20.64 -18.81
C LEU A 190 5.15 -20.32 -19.96
N ARG A 191 3.99 -20.98 -20.00
CA ARG A 191 2.94 -20.66 -20.96
C ARG A 191 2.14 -19.48 -20.44
N MET A 192 1.78 -18.56 -21.32
CA MET A 192 0.86 -17.47 -21.00
C MET A 192 -0.57 -17.99 -21.01
N MET A 193 -1.35 -17.62 -20.00
CA MET A 193 -2.76 -17.99 -19.85
C MET A 193 -3.49 -16.92 -19.05
N THR A 194 -4.80 -16.87 -19.19
CA THR A 194 -5.67 -16.03 -18.37
C THR A 194 -5.61 -16.39 -16.89
N ALA A 195 -5.79 -15.41 -16.02
CA ALA A 195 -5.83 -15.63 -14.56
C ALA A 195 -6.94 -16.63 -14.15
N ALA A 196 -8.07 -16.63 -14.88
CA ALA A 196 -9.16 -17.58 -14.67
C ALA A 196 -8.76 -19.05 -14.92
N SER A 197 -7.67 -19.30 -15.65
CA SER A 197 -7.13 -20.63 -15.91
C SER A 197 -6.23 -21.15 -14.80
N VAL A 198 -5.84 -20.34 -13.81
CA VAL A 198 -4.96 -20.76 -12.72
C VAL A 198 -5.67 -21.77 -11.81
N ARG A 199 -4.95 -22.82 -11.39
CA ARG A 199 -5.44 -23.88 -10.50
C ARG A 199 -4.40 -24.20 -9.42
N PRO A 200 -4.81 -24.69 -8.23
CA PRO A 200 -3.89 -25.23 -7.23
C PRO A 200 -2.93 -26.27 -7.84
N GLY A 201 -1.68 -26.28 -7.36
CA GLY A 201 -0.60 -27.13 -7.86
C GLY A 201 0.08 -26.64 -9.15
N MET A 202 -0.44 -25.60 -9.82
CA MET A 202 0.26 -24.99 -10.96
C MET A 202 1.49 -24.21 -10.49
N VAL A 203 2.53 -24.16 -11.33
CA VAL A 203 3.76 -23.40 -11.04
C VAL A 203 3.69 -22.05 -11.72
N MET A 204 3.89 -20.97 -10.96
CA MET A 204 3.91 -19.59 -11.43
C MET A 204 5.15 -18.85 -10.93
N MET A 205 5.46 -17.72 -11.53
CA MET A 205 6.50 -16.82 -11.02
C MET A 205 5.96 -16.06 -9.81
N ASP A 206 6.63 -16.19 -8.67
CA ASP A 206 6.37 -15.39 -7.47
C ASP A 206 7.23 -14.11 -7.54
N ALA A 207 6.56 -12.96 -7.67
CA ALA A 207 7.24 -11.67 -7.79
C ALA A 207 7.99 -11.25 -6.51
N LYS A 208 7.55 -11.72 -5.32
CA LYS A 208 8.21 -11.41 -4.05
C LYS A 208 9.45 -12.28 -3.84
N LEU A 209 9.36 -13.55 -4.21
CA LEU A 209 10.47 -14.51 -4.09
C LEU A 209 11.45 -14.44 -5.26
N GLY A 210 11.05 -13.86 -6.40
CA GLY A 210 11.85 -13.87 -7.62
C GLY A 210 12.07 -15.28 -8.19
N ALA A 211 11.20 -16.23 -7.86
CA ALA A 211 11.37 -17.64 -8.17
C ALA A 211 10.04 -18.32 -8.56
N LEU A 212 10.13 -19.51 -9.16
CA LEU A 212 8.97 -20.34 -9.44
C LEU A 212 8.39 -20.91 -8.14
N SER A 213 7.09 -20.72 -7.91
CA SER A 213 6.36 -21.24 -6.76
C SER A 213 5.06 -21.93 -7.18
N ALA A 214 4.60 -22.89 -6.37
CA ALA A 214 3.36 -23.61 -6.61
C ALA A 214 2.16 -22.86 -6.03
N VAL A 215 1.07 -22.80 -6.78
CA VAL A 215 -0.21 -22.24 -6.32
C VAL A 215 -0.81 -23.15 -5.27
N LEU A 216 -1.02 -22.66 -4.05
CA LEU A 216 -1.60 -23.45 -2.96
C LEU A 216 -3.14 -23.43 -3.00
N SER A 217 -3.72 -22.28 -3.28
CA SER A 217 -5.17 -22.08 -3.39
C SER A 217 -5.48 -21.02 -4.45
N VAL A 218 -6.70 -21.04 -4.96
CA VAL A 218 -7.23 -20.02 -5.88
C VAL A 218 -8.58 -19.58 -5.34
N GLU A 219 -8.71 -18.30 -5.05
CA GLU A 219 -9.97 -17.68 -4.68
C GLU A 219 -10.54 -16.94 -5.89
N THR A 220 -11.81 -17.20 -6.23
CA THR A 220 -12.50 -16.46 -7.28
C THR A 220 -13.29 -15.34 -6.64
N ILE A 221 -12.83 -14.11 -6.83
CA ILE A 221 -13.55 -12.93 -6.37
C ILE A 221 -14.58 -12.58 -7.44
N ALA A 222 -15.87 -12.63 -7.07
CA ALA A 222 -16.95 -12.12 -7.90
C ALA A 222 -16.85 -10.59 -7.95
N ALA A 223 -15.93 -10.08 -8.75
CA ALA A 223 -15.82 -8.66 -8.94
C ALA A 223 -17.09 -8.14 -9.64
N LYS A 224 -17.64 -7.01 -9.15
CA LYS A 224 -18.51 -6.13 -9.94
C LYS A 224 -17.67 -5.57 -11.09
N VAL A 225 -17.30 -6.38 -12.07
CA VAL A 225 -16.49 -5.92 -13.20
C VAL A 225 -17.41 -5.21 -14.16
N ARG A 226 -17.32 -3.88 -14.17
CA ARG A 226 -17.69 -3.05 -15.31
C ARG A 226 -16.65 -3.25 -16.40
N ASP A 227 -17.06 -3.16 -17.65
CA ASP A 227 -16.19 -3.34 -18.81
C ASP A 227 -14.90 -2.51 -18.67
N VAL A 228 -13.76 -3.18 -18.78
CA VAL A 228 -12.44 -2.56 -18.91
C VAL A 228 -12.12 -2.51 -20.40
N PHE A 229 -12.06 -1.30 -20.96
CA PHE A 229 -11.75 -1.11 -22.36
C PHE A 229 -10.23 -0.94 -22.52
N ASP A 230 -9.63 -1.75 -23.39
CA ASP A 230 -8.27 -1.56 -23.88
C ASP A 230 -8.34 -0.68 -25.14
N LEU A 231 -7.77 0.52 -25.06
CA LEU A 231 -7.65 1.39 -26.22
C LEU A 231 -6.30 1.10 -26.86
N ASN A 232 -6.32 0.19 -27.84
CA ASN A 232 -5.12 -0.29 -28.50
C ASN A 232 -4.63 0.77 -29.51
N ILE A 233 -3.88 1.75 -29.02
CA ILE A 233 -3.15 2.71 -29.84
C ILE A 233 -1.81 2.07 -30.22
N GLN A 234 -1.48 2.06 -31.51
CA GLN A 234 -0.21 1.49 -31.97
C GLN A 234 0.98 2.14 -31.25
N GLY A 235 1.71 1.36 -30.44
CA GLY A 235 2.89 1.81 -29.70
C GLY A 235 2.65 2.16 -28.22
N VAL A 236 1.42 2.08 -27.70
CA VAL A 236 1.13 2.32 -26.27
C VAL A 236 0.00 1.40 -25.77
N HIS A 237 0.17 0.81 -24.58
CA HIS A 237 -0.93 0.17 -23.83
C HIS A 237 -1.39 1.12 -22.72
N ASN A 238 -2.56 1.72 -22.90
CA ASN A 238 -3.20 2.55 -21.86
C ASN A 238 -4.49 1.86 -21.39
N PHE A 239 -4.57 1.54 -20.10
CA PHE A 239 -5.78 1.02 -19.49
C PHE A 239 -6.74 2.17 -19.18
N ILE A 240 -7.94 2.12 -19.76
CA ILE A 240 -9.00 3.10 -19.50
C ILE A 240 -10.09 2.40 -18.67
N ALA A 241 -10.36 2.94 -17.48
CA ALA A 241 -11.52 2.55 -16.68
C ALA A 241 -12.61 3.63 -16.83
N ASN A 242 -13.84 3.23 -17.18
CA ASN A 242 -15.00 4.12 -17.33
C ASN A 242 -14.82 5.29 -18.33
N GLY A 243 -14.02 5.13 -19.39
CA GLY A 243 -13.84 6.18 -20.40
C GLY A 243 -13.01 7.40 -19.94
N VAL A 244 -12.34 7.32 -18.78
CA VAL A 244 -11.60 8.46 -18.21
C VAL A 244 -10.09 8.20 -18.22
N VAL A 245 -9.36 9.09 -18.89
CA VAL A 245 -7.91 9.28 -18.68
C VAL A 245 -7.75 10.34 -17.59
N THR A 246 -7.16 9.97 -16.45
CA THR A 246 -7.23 10.82 -15.25
C THR A 246 -6.12 11.87 -15.20
N HIS A 247 -6.50 13.13 -15.00
CA HIS A 247 -5.65 14.29 -14.68
C HIS A 247 -5.13 14.30 -13.22
N ASN A 248 -5.65 13.44 -12.34
CA ASN A 248 -5.28 13.40 -10.92
C ASN A 248 -3.98 12.60 -10.71
N SER A 249 -2.88 13.05 -11.31
CA SER A 249 -1.55 12.49 -11.07
C SER A 249 -1.09 12.93 -9.68
N ILE A 250 -0.96 11.95 -8.77
CA ILE A 250 -0.47 12.11 -7.40
C ILE A 250 0.62 11.06 -7.09
N TYR A 251 1.26 10.55 -8.14
CA TYR A 251 2.26 9.48 -8.07
C TYR A 251 3.56 9.91 -8.75
N ALA A 252 3.91 11.20 -8.70
CA ALA A 252 5.15 11.69 -9.29
C ALA A 252 6.39 10.95 -8.75
N PHE A 253 6.39 10.62 -7.45
CA PHE A 253 7.43 9.81 -6.78
C PHE A 253 7.59 8.39 -7.38
N ARG A 254 6.58 7.86 -8.07
CA ARG A 254 6.64 6.58 -8.81
C ARG A 254 6.93 6.76 -10.31
N GLY A 255 7.33 7.97 -10.72
CA GLY A 255 7.67 8.29 -12.10
C GLY A 255 6.49 8.74 -12.97
N ALA A 256 5.31 9.02 -12.39
CA ALA A 256 4.19 9.57 -13.15
C ALA A 256 4.50 11.01 -13.60
N LYS A 257 4.29 11.31 -14.88
CA LYS A 257 4.56 12.65 -15.46
C LYS A 257 3.28 13.28 -15.97
N VAL A 258 2.93 14.45 -15.42
CA VAL A 258 1.79 15.28 -15.89
C VAL A 258 1.95 15.67 -17.36
N ALA A 259 3.20 15.88 -17.80
CA ALA A 259 3.55 16.19 -19.18
C ALA A 259 3.04 15.15 -20.21
N ASN A 260 2.82 13.89 -19.81
CA ASN A 260 2.27 12.87 -20.72
C ASN A 260 0.86 13.25 -21.20
N MET A 261 0.06 13.90 -20.34
CA MET A 261 -1.27 14.36 -20.73
C MET A 261 -1.22 15.59 -21.63
N GLN A 262 -0.31 16.53 -21.36
CA GLN A 262 -0.12 17.70 -22.23
C GLN A 262 0.38 17.30 -23.62
N ARG A 263 1.25 16.30 -23.70
CA ARG A 263 1.77 15.75 -24.95
C ARG A 263 0.74 14.96 -25.75
N PHE A 264 -0.32 14.47 -25.11
CA PHE A 264 -1.34 13.66 -25.80
C PHE A 264 -1.95 14.38 -27.01
N GLU A 265 -2.24 15.68 -26.90
CA GLU A 265 -2.78 16.47 -28.00
C GLU A 265 -1.80 16.62 -29.18
N HIS A 266 -0.50 16.71 -28.87
CA HIS A 266 0.56 16.81 -29.87
C HIS A 266 0.87 15.46 -30.53
N ASP A 267 1.03 14.42 -29.72
CA ASP A 267 1.51 13.10 -30.16
C ASP A 267 0.44 12.32 -30.95
N PHE A 268 -0.85 12.64 -30.75
CA PHE A 268 -1.98 11.93 -31.38
C PHE A 268 -2.87 12.85 -32.23
N ALA A 269 -2.33 13.96 -32.72
CA ALA A 269 -3.09 14.86 -33.59
C ALA A 269 -3.53 14.17 -34.92
N PRO A 270 -4.80 14.31 -35.35
CA PRO A 270 -5.89 15.01 -34.66
C PRO A 270 -6.53 14.16 -33.55
N ALA A 271 -6.52 14.66 -32.31
CA ALA A 271 -7.20 14.06 -31.17
C ALA A 271 -8.43 14.88 -30.77
N THR A 272 -9.53 14.22 -30.40
CA THR A 272 -10.71 14.90 -29.84
C THR A 272 -10.63 14.92 -28.31
N LEU A 273 -10.54 16.12 -27.73
CA LEU A 273 -10.54 16.29 -26.27
C LEU A 273 -11.98 16.49 -25.76
N ILE A 274 -12.40 15.66 -24.81
CA ILE A 274 -13.68 15.82 -24.10
C ILE A 274 -13.39 16.12 -22.62
N LYS A 275 -13.83 17.28 -22.14
CA LYS A 275 -13.70 17.68 -20.73
C LYS A 275 -15.00 17.36 -19.98
N LEU A 276 -14.90 16.51 -18.96
CA LEU A 276 -16.03 16.21 -18.06
C LEU A 276 -16.01 17.14 -16.86
N GLU A 277 -16.79 18.21 -16.90
CA GLU A 277 -16.73 19.32 -15.93
C GLU A 277 -17.80 19.28 -14.84
N GLN A 278 -18.88 18.51 -15.03
CA GLN A 278 -19.88 18.32 -13.99
C GLN A 278 -19.41 17.30 -12.95
N ASN A 279 -19.40 17.70 -11.68
CA ASN A 279 -19.15 16.87 -10.51
C ASN A 279 -20.47 16.46 -9.88
N TYR A 280 -20.70 15.16 -9.74
CA TYR A 280 -21.92 14.58 -9.17
C TYR A 280 -21.74 14.11 -7.72
N ARG A 281 -20.57 14.36 -7.11
CA ARG A 281 -20.18 13.84 -5.79
C ARG A 281 -20.34 14.90 -4.70
N SER A 282 -19.71 16.05 -4.90
CA SER A 282 -19.45 17.05 -3.86
C SER A 282 -20.40 18.23 -4.02
N HIS A 283 -20.78 18.83 -2.88
CA HIS A 283 -21.51 20.10 -2.85
C HIS A 283 -20.62 21.28 -3.26
N GLY A 284 -21.26 22.40 -3.62
CA GLY A 284 -20.64 23.60 -4.19
C GLY A 284 -19.47 24.11 -3.35
N ASN A 285 -19.65 24.38 -2.07
CA ASN A 285 -18.59 24.98 -1.24
C ASN A 285 -17.32 24.10 -1.16
N ILE A 286 -17.47 22.78 -1.12
CA ILE A 286 -16.34 21.83 -1.13
C ILE A 286 -15.64 21.86 -2.50
N LEU A 287 -16.42 21.85 -3.57
CA LEU A 287 -15.89 21.85 -4.93
C LEU A 287 -15.20 23.16 -5.28
N ASP A 288 -15.77 24.28 -4.84
CA ASP A 288 -15.24 25.63 -5.02
C ASP A 288 -13.94 25.82 -4.24
N ALA A 289 -13.86 25.28 -3.01
CA ALA A 289 -12.61 25.24 -2.24
C ALA A 289 -11.53 24.42 -2.96
N ALA A 290 -11.88 23.25 -3.52
CA ALA A 290 -10.96 22.43 -4.30
C ALA A 290 -10.48 23.16 -5.57
N ASN A 291 -11.39 23.79 -6.31
CA ASN A 291 -11.09 24.58 -7.49
C ASN A 291 -10.16 25.76 -7.15
N ALA A 292 -10.42 26.47 -6.04
CA ALA A 292 -9.58 27.57 -5.59
C ALA A 292 -8.15 27.13 -5.31
N LEU A 293 -7.99 26.01 -4.62
CA LEU A 293 -6.69 25.43 -4.36
C LEU A 293 -5.97 25.11 -5.68
N ILE A 294 -6.57 24.27 -6.53
CA ILE A 294 -5.87 23.77 -7.73
C ILE A 294 -5.59 24.86 -8.79
N ARG A 295 -6.26 26.03 -8.71
CA ARG A 295 -5.96 27.20 -9.57
C ARG A 295 -4.55 27.76 -9.35
N ASN A 296 -3.96 27.54 -8.18
CA ASN A 296 -2.60 28.01 -7.86
C ASN A 296 -1.49 27.14 -8.51
N ASN A 297 -1.82 26.05 -9.20
CA ASN A 297 -0.84 25.22 -9.93
C ASN A 297 -0.63 25.73 -11.37
N ASN A 298 0.63 25.78 -11.81
CA ASN A 298 0.98 26.11 -13.19
C ASN A 298 0.80 24.89 -14.11
N GLY A 299 0.68 25.11 -15.43
CA GLY A 299 0.64 24.03 -16.43
C GLY A 299 -0.64 23.16 -16.40
N ARG A 300 -1.75 23.64 -15.82
CA ARG A 300 -3.03 22.93 -15.78
C ARG A 300 -3.71 22.91 -17.15
N LEU A 301 -4.41 21.82 -17.49
CA LEU A 301 -5.19 21.65 -18.74
C LEU A 301 -6.53 22.43 -18.77
N GLY A 302 -6.63 23.54 -18.04
CA GLY A 302 -7.79 24.46 -18.07
C GLY A 302 -9.15 23.77 -17.90
N LYS A 303 -9.37 23.14 -16.75
CA LYS A 303 -10.62 22.43 -16.40
C LYS A 303 -11.16 23.00 -15.10
N GLU A 304 -12.42 23.41 -15.08
CA GLU A 304 -13.11 23.80 -13.84
C GLU A 304 -14.28 22.86 -13.58
N LEU A 305 -14.43 22.43 -12.32
CA LEU A 305 -15.53 21.55 -11.95
C LEU A 305 -16.70 22.36 -11.39
N TRP A 306 -17.93 22.02 -11.78
CA TRP A 306 -19.15 22.59 -11.22
C TRP A 306 -20.11 21.50 -10.74
N THR A 307 -21.10 21.83 -9.91
CA THR A 307 -22.08 20.87 -9.34
C THR A 307 -23.48 21.46 -9.29
N ASP A 308 -24.50 20.61 -9.42
CA ASP A 308 -25.93 20.96 -9.30
C ASP A 308 -26.53 20.57 -7.93
N GLN A 309 -25.74 19.99 -7.03
CA GLN A 309 -26.18 19.54 -5.70
C GLN A 309 -26.41 20.70 -4.69
N GLY A 310 -26.31 21.95 -5.15
CA GLY A 310 -26.38 23.14 -4.31
C GLY A 310 -25.09 23.41 -3.54
N HIS A 311 -25.07 24.52 -2.78
CA HIS A 311 -23.85 24.98 -2.09
C HIS A 311 -23.40 24.04 -0.95
N GLY A 312 -24.33 23.36 -0.28
CA GLY A 312 -24.03 22.58 0.92
C GLY A 312 -23.54 23.46 2.08
N GLU A 313 -22.84 22.88 3.05
CA GLU A 313 -22.24 23.67 4.12
C GLU A 313 -20.83 24.17 3.79
N PRO A 314 -20.41 25.29 4.40
CA PRO A 314 -19.02 25.74 4.34
C PRO A 314 -18.06 24.69 4.88
N VAL A 315 -16.83 24.72 4.37
CA VAL A 315 -15.71 23.90 4.85
C VAL A 315 -15.39 24.30 6.29
N ARG A 316 -15.47 23.35 7.22
CA ARG A 316 -15.25 23.63 8.64
C ARG A 316 -13.78 23.55 8.98
N ILE A 317 -13.24 24.55 9.66
CA ILE A 317 -11.83 24.60 10.05
C ILE A 317 -11.74 24.61 11.57
N PHE A 318 -10.93 23.71 12.12
CA PHE A 318 -10.65 23.65 13.56
C PHE A 318 -9.14 23.72 13.81
N GLN A 319 -8.76 24.54 14.78
CA GLN A 319 -7.42 24.62 15.31
C GLN A 319 -7.42 24.09 16.75
N GLY A 320 -6.70 22.99 16.98
CA GLY A 320 -6.39 22.51 18.32
C GLY A 320 -5.09 23.11 18.85
N PHE A 321 -4.94 23.20 20.16
CA PHE A 321 -3.66 23.52 20.80
C PHE A 321 -2.67 22.38 20.58
N SER A 322 -3.09 21.13 20.82
CA SER A 322 -2.27 19.92 20.61
C SER A 322 -2.87 18.95 19.59
N ASP A 323 -2.08 17.98 19.16
CA ASP A 323 -2.54 16.80 18.40
C ASP A 323 -3.53 15.94 19.16
N GLY A 324 -3.41 15.86 20.49
CA GLY A 324 -4.42 15.26 21.35
C GLY A 324 -5.77 16.00 21.28
N GLU A 325 -5.75 17.34 21.30
CA GLU A 325 -6.98 18.13 21.16
C GLU A 325 -7.57 18.04 19.75
N GLU A 326 -6.73 18.01 18.72
CA GLU A 326 -7.17 17.74 17.34
C GLU A 326 -7.89 16.38 17.26
N ALA A 327 -7.29 15.32 17.81
CA ALA A 327 -7.89 13.99 17.82
C ALA A 327 -9.21 13.97 18.60
N ALA A 328 -9.25 14.58 19.79
CA ALA A 328 -10.46 14.68 20.60
C ALA A 328 -11.60 15.38 19.85
N PHE A 329 -11.32 16.51 19.19
CA PHE A 329 -12.29 17.22 18.37
C PHE A 329 -12.84 16.34 17.24
N VAL A 330 -11.96 15.63 16.52
CA VAL A 330 -12.38 14.71 15.44
C VAL A 330 -13.30 13.63 16.01
N ILE A 331 -12.92 12.99 17.10
CA ILE A 331 -13.69 11.90 17.73
C ILE A 331 -15.06 12.39 18.22
N ASP A 332 -15.13 13.54 18.86
CA ASP A 332 -16.40 14.09 19.34
C ASP A 332 -17.31 14.52 18.18
N THR A 333 -16.73 15.02 17.08
CA THR A 333 -17.49 15.29 15.86
C THR A 333 -18.00 14.00 15.20
N VAL A 334 -17.22 12.91 15.23
CA VAL A 334 -17.65 11.59 14.76
C VAL A 334 -18.81 11.07 15.60
N LYS A 335 -18.74 11.17 16.94
CA LYS A 335 -19.85 10.77 17.84
C LYS A 335 -21.11 11.58 17.57
N ALA A 336 -20.99 12.88 17.34
CA ALA A 336 -22.11 13.73 16.97
C ALA A 336 -22.74 13.28 15.64
N ALA A 337 -21.93 13.05 14.60
CA ALA A 337 -22.41 12.55 13.32
C ALA A 337 -23.10 11.18 13.43
N MET A 338 -22.58 10.27 14.25
CA MET A 338 -23.23 8.98 14.54
C MET A 338 -24.59 9.17 15.23
N SER A 339 -24.67 10.12 16.17
CA SER A 339 -25.91 10.45 16.88
C SER A 339 -26.96 11.04 15.91
N ASP A 340 -26.51 11.76 14.89
CA ASP A 340 -27.32 12.28 13.79
C ASP A 340 -27.67 11.21 12.73
N GLY A 341 -27.27 9.95 12.93
CA GLY A 341 -27.61 8.82 12.06
C GLY A 341 -26.68 8.61 10.87
N VAL A 342 -25.51 9.25 10.82
CA VAL A 342 -24.50 9.00 9.79
C VAL A 342 -23.84 7.64 10.04
N ALA A 343 -23.85 6.78 9.03
CA ALA A 343 -23.20 5.48 9.11
C ALA A 343 -21.67 5.61 9.17
N LEU A 344 -21.01 4.75 9.94
CA LEU A 344 -19.55 4.83 10.17
C LEU A 344 -18.72 4.65 8.89
N ASP A 345 -19.19 3.83 7.95
CA ASP A 345 -18.56 3.61 6.64
C ASP A 345 -18.62 4.84 5.72
N GLU A 346 -19.46 5.81 6.05
CA GLU A 346 -19.59 7.10 5.37
C GLU A 346 -18.70 8.20 5.98
N ILE A 347 -17.84 7.84 6.93
CA ILE A 347 -16.93 8.75 7.62
C ILE A 347 -15.48 8.32 7.37
N ALA A 348 -14.64 9.27 6.96
CA ALA A 348 -13.21 9.04 6.76
C ALA A 348 -12.31 10.10 7.42
N ILE A 349 -11.18 9.64 7.97
CA ILE A 349 -10.07 10.47 8.44
C ILE A 349 -8.89 10.30 7.47
N LEU A 350 -8.47 11.40 6.86
CA LEU A 350 -7.41 11.49 5.87
C LEU A 350 -6.22 12.23 6.46
N TYR A 351 -5.06 11.57 6.46
CA TYR A 351 -3.79 12.13 6.92
C TYR A 351 -2.70 12.05 5.83
N ARG A 352 -1.64 12.83 5.96
CA ARG A 352 -0.56 12.90 4.97
C ARG A 352 0.50 11.80 5.18
N SER A 353 0.84 11.49 6.43
CA SER A 353 1.77 10.40 6.82
C SER A 353 1.11 9.39 7.74
N ASN A 354 1.54 8.12 7.66
CA ASN A 354 1.07 7.05 8.54
C ASN A 354 1.43 7.26 10.02
N ALA A 355 2.42 8.10 10.33
CA ALA A 355 2.75 8.46 11.71
C ALA A 355 1.55 9.12 12.43
N GLN A 356 0.79 9.97 11.72
CA GLN A 356 -0.37 10.68 12.27
C GLN A 356 -1.51 9.76 12.73
N SER A 357 -1.61 8.56 12.16
CA SER A 357 -2.70 7.62 12.49
C SER A 357 -2.75 7.26 13.98
N ARG A 358 -1.59 7.19 14.68
CA ARG A 358 -1.50 6.71 16.06
C ARG A 358 -2.45 7.43 17.01
N MET A 359 -2.50 8.76 16.97
CA MET A 359 -3.30 9.57 17.90
C MET A 359 -4.81 9.36 17.66
N PHE A 360 -5.22 9.24 16.40
CA PHE A 360 -6.61 8.96 16.05
C PHE A 360 -6.99 7.51 16.39
N GLU A 361 -6.12 6.53 16.12
CA GLU A 361 -6.33 5.13 16.52
C GLU A 361 -6.54 5.02 18.04
N HIS A 362 -5.69 5.70 18.83
CA HIS A 362 -5.79 5.74 20.30
C HIS A 362 -7.15 6.24 20.77
N GLY A 363 -7.56 7.42 20.27
CA GLY A 363 -8.78 8.03 20.72
C GLY A 363 -10.05 7.32 20.22
N LEU A 364 -10.02 6.72 19.02
CA LEU A 364 -11.10 5.86 18.52
C LEU A 364 -11.22 4.58 19.36
N PHE A 365 -10.09 3.96 19.73
CA PHE A 365 -10.06 2.81 20.63
C PHE A 365 -10.67 3.16 22.00
N ASN A 366 -10.22 4.24 22.63
CA ASN A 366 -10.75 4.71 23.91
C ASN A 366 -12.25 5.05 23.86
N ALA A 367 -12.70 5.63 22.74
CA ALA A 367 -14.12 5.92 22.50
C ALA A 367 -14.95 4.69 22.08
N ARG A 368 -14.33 3.51 21.94
CA ARG A 368 -14.94 2.26 21.45
C ARG A 368 -15.63 2.43 20.09
N ILE A 369 -15.05 3.24 19.22
CA ILE A 369 -15.55 3.46 17.86
C ILE A 369 -14.82 2.51 16.90
N PRO A 370 -15.55 1.61 16.20
CA PRO A 370 -14.94 0.70 15.23
C PRO A 370 -14.29 1.46 14.07
N TYR A 371 -13.04 1.15 13.76
CA TYR A 371 -12.29 1.78 12.68
C TYR A 371 -11.52 0.77 11.83
N ARG A 372 -11.12 1.18 10.62
CA ARG A 372 -10.31 0.39 9.69
C ARG A 372 -9.25 1.27 9.03
N VAL A 373 -7.99 0.83 9.09
CA VAL A 373 -6.89 1.46 8.36
C VAL A 373 -6.85 0.90 6.93
N TYR A 374 -7.14 1.73 5.93
CA TYR A 374 -7.16 1.33 4.52
C TYR A 374 -5.78 1.44 3.89
N GLY A 375 -5.35 0.40 3.18
CA GLY A 375 -4.07 0.38 2.46
C GLY A 375 -2.82 0.31 3.37
N GLY A 376 -2.99 0.07 4.67
CA GLY A 376 -1.91 -0.03 5.64
C GLY A 376 -2.24 -0.98 6.80
N LEU A 377 -1.23 -1.30 7.61
CA LEU A 377 -1.40 -2.05 8.86
C LEU A 377 -1.68 -1.07 10.00
N ARG A 378 -2.47 -1.52 11.00
CA ARG A 378 -2.63 -0.80 12.27
C ARG A 378 -1.28 -0.57 12.91
N PHE A 379 -1.16 0.46 13.74
CA PHE A 379 0.11 0.87 14.33
C PHE A 379 0.90 -0.32 14.95
N PHE A 380 0.32 -1.05 15.90
CA PHE A 380 0.97 -2.20 16.55
C PHE A 380 1.13 -3.44 15.66
N GLU A 381 0.54 -3.44 14.47
CA GLU A 381 0.67 -4.53 13.51
C GLU A 381 1.86 -4.38 12.56
N ARG A 382 2.41 -3.16 12.46
CA ARG A 382 3.54 -2.84 11.59
C ARG A 382 4.78 -3.64 11.99
N ALA A 383 5.59 -4.04 11.00
CA ALA A 383 6.70 -4.96 11.23
C ALA A 383 7.75 -4.36 12.18
N GLU A 384 8.13 -3.10 11.95
CA GLU A 384 9.05 -2.32 12.77
C GLU A 384 8.56 -2.16 14.21
N ILE A 385 7.26 -1.89 14.41
CA ILE A 385 6.67 -1.78 15.74
C ILE A 385 6.69 -3.14 16.44
N LYS A 386 6.27 -4.22 15.77
CA LYS A 386 6.35 -5.57 16.35
C LYS A 386 7.79 -6.00 16.68
N HIS A 387 8.80 -5.56 15.94
CA HIS A 387 10.20 -5.81 16.29
C HIS A 387 10.59 -5.06 17.56
N ALA A 388 10.28 -3.77 17.66
CA ALA A 388 10.53 -3.00 18.87
C ALA A 388 9.80 -3.59 20.10
N MET A 389 8.54 -4.00 19.93
CA MET A 389 7.75 -4.65 20.97
C MET A 389 8.31 -6.01 21.38
N ALA A 390 8.90 -6.78 20.46
CA ALA A 390 9.57 -8.04 20.80
C ALA A 390 10.86 -7.80 21.61
N TYR A 391 11.65 -6.78 21.29
CA TYR A 391 12.76 -6.40 22.16
C TYR A 391 12.29 -5.96 23.55
N LEU A 392 11.20 -5.20 23.61
CA LEU A 392 10.65 -4.73 24.88
C LEU A 392 10.15 -5.90 25.73
N ARG A 393 9.52 -6.90 25.10
CA ARG A 393 9.16 -8.19 25.72
C ARG A 393 10.37 -8.94 26.26
N LEU A 394 11.47 -9.02 25.51
CA LEU A 394 12.70 -9.68 25.96
C LEU A 394 13.40 -8.95 27.11
N ILE A 395 13.36 -7.62 27.15
CA ILE A 395 13.87 -6.83 28.28
C ILE A 395 13.09 -7.16 29.56
N ASN A 396 11.75 -7.24 29.44
CA ASN A 396 10.86 -7.57 30.56
C ASN A 396 10.95 -9.04 30.98
N ASN A 397 10.93 -9.95 30.00
CA ASN A 397 10.98 -11.39 30.19
C ASN A 397 11.83 -12.07 29.11
N SER A 398 13.03 -12.50 29.48
CA SER A 398 13.96 -13.18 28.57
C SER A 398 13.49 -14.56 28.10
N ASP A 399 12.54 -15.17 28.81
CA ASP A 399 12.01 -16.51 28.52
C ASP A 399 10.89 -16.50 27.46
N ASP A 400 10.66 -15.37 26.80
CA ASP A 400 9.67 -15.24 25.72
C ASP A 400 10.22 -15.74 24.38
N ASP A 401 10.03 -17.04 24.12
CA ASP A 401 10.49 -17.71 22.90
C ASP A 401 9.94 -17.09 21.60
N ASN A 402 8.71 -16.58 21.62
CA ASN A 402 8.10 -15.95 20.44
C ASN A 402 8.74 -14.59 20.13
N ALA A 403 9.01 -13.79 21.16
CA ALA A 403 9.75 -12.55 21.01
C ALA A 403 11.18 -12.82 20.56
N PHE A 404 11.83 -13.84 21.14
CA PHE A 404 13.18 -14.27 20.77
C PHE A 404 13.29 -14.61 19.29
N LEU A 405 12.46 -15.54 18.79
CA LEU A 405 12.50 -15.98 17.39
C LEU A 405 12.27 -14.84 16.40
N ARG A 406 11.49 -13.83 16.80
CA ARG A 406 11.18 -12.68 15.94
C ARG A 406 12.40 -11.78 15.71
N VAL A 407 13.21 -11.52 16.73
CA VAL A 407 14.28 -10.51 16.66
C VAL A 407 15.69 -11.07 16.70
N VAL A 408 15.88 -12.36 17.01
CA VAL A 408 17.22 -12.98 17.11
C VAL A 408 18.09 -12.72 15.88
N ASN A 409 17.51 -12.81 14.68
CA ASN A 409 18.21 -12.55 13.41
C ASN A 409 17.71 -11.28 12.68
N PHE A 410 17.06 -10.35 13.38
CA PHE A 410 16.63 -9.08 12.82
C PHE A 410 17.13 -7.89 13.66
N PRO A 411 17.90 -6.93 13.09
CA PRO A 411 18.54 -6.96 11.76
C PRO A 411 19.45 -8.18 11.54
N ALA A 412 19.81 -8.49 10.29
CA ALA A 412 20.52 -9.72 9.95
C ALA A 412 21.86 -9.86 10.70
N ARG A 413 22.00 -10.94 11.50
CA ARG A 413 23.20 -11.24 12.33
C ARG A 413 23.98 -12.46 11.85
N GLY A 414 23.64 -12.98 10.67
CA GLY A 414 24.25 -14.20 10.14
C GLY A 414 23.81 -15.49 10.85
N ILE A 415 22.67 -15.45 11.54
CA ILE A 415 22.07 -16.61 12.21
C ILE A 415 21.14 -17.31 11.22
N GLY A 416 21.58 -18.44 10.65
CA GLY A 416 20.82 -19.17 9.63
C GLY A 416 19.65 -19.98 10.20
N ALA A 417 18.69 -20.33 9.34
CA ALA A 417 17.51 -21.14 9.71
C ALA A 417 17.87 -22.46 10.40
N LYS A 418 18.90 -23.16 9.92
CA LYS A 418 19.39 -24.42 10.52
C LYS A 418 19.92 -24.24 11.95
N SER A 419 20.52 -23.10 12.26
CA SER A 419 21.01 -22.80 13.61
C SER A 419 19.86 -22.51 14.57
N ILE A 420 18.78 -21.87 14.07
CA ILE A 420 17.55 -21.67 14.84
C ILE A 420 16.86 -23.02 15.09
N GLU A 421 16.75 -23.88 14.08
CA GLU A 421 16.17 -25.23 14.22
C GLU A 421 16.95 -26.08 15.24
N ASN A 422 18.28 -26.07 15.17
CA ASN A 422 19.13 -26.75 16.15
C ASN A 422 18.89 -26.22 17.57
N LEU A 423 18.80 -24.89 17.73
CA LEU A 423 18.53 -24.26 19.01
C LEU A 423 17.17 -24.68 19.58
N GLN A 424 16.13 -24.72 18.74
CA GLN A 424 14.80 -25.20 19.11
C GLN A 424 14.82 -26.67 19.56
N ASN A 425 15.55 -27.53 18.84
CA ASN A 425 15.71 -28.93 19.22
C ASN A 425 16.42 -29.07 20.57
N VAL A 426 17.48 -28.29 20.82
CA VAL A 426 18.19 -28.29 22.10
C VAL A 426 17.27 -27.82 23.23
N ALA A 427 16.54 -26.71 23.04
CA ALA A 427 15.58 -26.18 23.99
C ALA A 427 14.50 -27.22 24.35
N GLN A 428 13.90 -27.85 23.32
CA GLN A 428 12.89 -28.88 23.49
C GLN A 428 13.42 -30.13 24.20
N SER A 429 14.62 -30.60 23.82
CA SER A 429 15.23 -31.80 24.40
C SER A 429 15.65 -31.62 25.85
N SER A 430 16.04 -30.40 26.24
CA SER A 430 16.50 -30.07 27.58
C SER A 430 15.39 -29.50 28.47
N GLY A 431 14.19 -29.23 27.93
CA GLY A 431 13.09 -28.62 28.69
C GLY A 431 13.37 -27.19 29.14
N VAL A 432 14.16 -26.44 28.37
CA VAL A 432 14.58 -25.06 28.68
C VAL A 432 14.07 -24.09 27.61
N THR A 433 14.10 -22.80 27.90
CA THR A 433 13.70 -21.75 26.93
C THR A 433 14.76 -21.58 25.84
N LEU A 434 14.39 -20.97 24.71
CA LEU A 434 15.34 -20.68 23.62
C LEU A 434 16.47 -19.77 24.10
N TRP A 435 16.16 -18.84 25.00
CA TRP A 435 17.15 -17.99 25.64
C TRP A 435 18.17 -18.79 26.43
N GLN A 436 17.71 -19.70 27.29
CA GLN A 436 18.57 -20.56 28.10
C GLN A 436 19.41 -21.50 27.23
N ALA A 437 18.80 -22.12 26.20
CA ALA A 437 19.51 -22.94 25.22
C ALA A 437 20.58 -22.15 24.46
N ALA A 438 20.34 -20.87 24.19
CA ALA A 438 21.27 -20.02 23.46
C ALA A 438 22.49 -19.65 24.32
N CYS A 439 22.25 -19.36 25.61
CA CYS A 439 23.29 -19.17 26.62
C CYS A 439 24.17 -20.42 26.79
N SER A 440 23.59 -21.62 26.70
CA SER A 440 24.29 -22.89 26.92
C SER A 440 25.03 -23.44 25.69
N GLY A 441 25.14 -22.70 24.60
CA GLY A 441 25.85 -23.18 23.40
C GLY A 441 25.00 -23.91 22.36
N GLY A 442 23.67 -23.91 22.51
CA GLY A 442 22.77 -24.76 21.73
C GLY A 442 22.68 -24.45 20.23
N ALA A 443 23.15 -23.28 19.78
CA ALA A 443 23.11 -22.90 18.37
C ALA A 443 24.18 -23.62 17.51
N GLY A 444 25.34 -23.94 18.13
CA GLY A 444 26.44 -24.66 17.51
C GLY A 444 27.19 -23.92 16.39
N GLY A 445 28.45 -24.28 16.18
CA GLY A 445 29.27 -23.83 15.03
C GLY A 445 29.46 -22.30 14.94
N ARG A 446 29.45 -21.76 13.71
CA ARG A 446 29.72 -20.34 13.40
C ARG A 446 28.63 -19.38 13.92
N ALA A 447 27.41 -19.88 14.16
CA ALA A 447 26.30 -19.08 14.64
C ALA A 447 26.36 -18.79 16.15
N GLN A 448 27.17 -19.54 16.91
CA GLN A 448 27.27 -19.39 18.36
C GLN A 448 27.78 -18.00 18.77
N ALA A 449 28.78 -17.46 18.06
CA ALA A 449 29.33 -16.14 18.33
C ALA A 449 28.29 -15.02 18.08
N ALA A 450 27.52 -15.13 16.98
CA ALA A 450 26.44 -14.19 16.68
C ALA A 450 25.30 -14.26 17.70
N MET A 451 24.98 -15.46 18.18
CA MET A 451 23.98 -15.69 19.22
C MET A 451 24.41 -15.08 20.56
N ALA A 452 25.66 -15.31 20.97
CA ALA A 452 26.21 -14.72 22.19
C ALA A 452 26.25 -13.18 22.11
N ALA A 453 26.58 -12.62 20.95
CA ALA A 453 26.53 -11.18 20.73
C ALA A 453 25.10 -10.63 20.85
N PHE A 454 24.10 -11.32 20.30
CA PHE A 454 22.69 -10.93 20.45
C PHE A 454 22.21 -10.95 21.91
N ILE A 455 22.53 -12.03 22.65
CA ILE A 455 22.22 -12.13 24.08
C ILE A 455 22.87 -10.98 24.86
N GLY A 456 24.14 -10.68 24.57
CA GLY A 456 24.87 -9.57 25.19
C GLY A 456 24.19 -8.21 24.93
N VAL A 457 23.67 -7.98 23.73
CA VAL A 457 22.93 -6.75 23.42
C VAL A 457 21.66 -6.63 24.27
N VAL A 458 20.88 -7.71 24.40
CA VAL A 458 19.64 -7.71 25.19
C VAL A 458 19.91 -7.57 26.69
N GLU A 459 20.91 -8.26 27.23
CA GLU A 459 21.31 -8.11 28.64
C GLU A 459 21.83 -6.71 28.95
N ASN A 460 22.63 -6.12 28.05
CA ASN A 460 23.09 -4.74 28.20
C ASN A 460 21.92 -3.77 28.22
N MET A 461 20.92 -3.94 27.34
CA MET A 461 19.70 -3.14 27.37
C MET A 461 18.95 -3.32 28.69
N ARG A 462 18.79 -4.55 29.19
CA ARG A 462 18.10 -4.82 30.47
C ARG A 462 18.81 -4.18 31.66
N ILE A 463 20.13 -4.12 31.65
CA ILE A 463 20.92 -3.45 32.71
C ILE A 463 20.81 -1.92 32.57
N ALA A 464 21.02 -1.40 31.36
CA ALA A 464 21.05 0.04 31.09
C ALA A 464 19.69 0.72 31.31
N THR A 465 18.58 0.00 31.10
CA THR A 465 17.22 0.54 31.23
C THR A 465 16.68 0.53 32.67
N LYS A 466 17.44 0.01 33.65
CA LYS A 466 17.04 0.04 35.05
C LYS A 466 16.90 1.48 35.54
N GLY A 467 15.71 1.82 36.04
CA GLY A 467 15.40 3.14 36.60
C GLY A 467 15.10 4.22 35.56
N MET A 468 15.09 3.88 34.26
CA MET A 468 14.61 4.78 33.21
C MET A 468 13.07 4.79 33.16
N VAL A 469 12.49 5.88 32.68
CA VAL A 469 11.04 5.92 32.39
C VAL A 469 10.75 5.24 31.05
N LEU A 470 9.52 4.72 30.87
CA LEU A 470 9.14 3.94 29.69
C LEU A 470 9.54 4.57 28.33
N PRO A 471 9.34 5.88 28.07
CA PRO A 471 9.77 6.49 26.80
C PRO A 471 11.29 6.45 26.59
N GLU A 472 12.08 6.56 27.66
CA GLU A 472 13.53 6.45 27.62
C GLU A 472 13.98 5.01 27.37
N ILE A 473 13.30 4.03 27.97
CA ILE A 473 13.52 2.61 27.72
C ILE A 473 13.31 2.29 26.24
N VAL A 474 12.19 2.73 25.65
CA VAL A 474 11.89 2.53 24.23
C VAL A 474 12.96 3.21 23.37
N ARG A 475 13.32 4.46 23.65
CA ARG A 475 14.36 5.18 22.90
C ARG A 475 15.70 4.44 22.93
N HIS A 476 16.17 4.05 24.12
CA HIS A 476 17.41 3.31 24.29
C HIS A 476 17.40 1.97 23.53
N LEU A 477 16.28 1.24 23.60
CA LEU A 477 16.09 -0.02 22.89
C LEU A 477 16.21 0.15 21.37
N LEU A 478 15.59 1.18 20.79
CA LEU A 478 15.59 1.40 19.34
C LEU A 478 17.00 1.64 18.78
N ASP A 479 17.83 2.31 19.57
CA ASP A 479 19.21 2.61 19.21
C ASP A 479 20.14 1.40 19.48
N ALA A 480 20.08 0.82 20.68
CA ALA A 480 20.96 -0.28 21.09
C ALA A 480 20.71 -1.60 20.34
N SER A 481 19.47 -1.86 19.91
CA SER A 481 19.12 -3.04 19.11
C SER A 481 19.65 -2.97 17.66
N GLY A 482 19.99 -1.77 17.18
CA GLY A 482 20.34 -1.49 15.78
C GLY A 482 19.12 -1.36 14.86
N LEU A 483 17.89 -1.38 15.38
CA LEU A 483 16.66 -1.24 14.58
C LEU A 483 16.61 0.09 13.85
N ARG A 484 16.88 1.21 14.54
CA ARG A 484 16.88 2.54 13.92
C ARG A 484 17.87 2.60 12.76
N GLN A 485 19.12 2.19 13.01
CA GLN A 485 20.18 2.20 11.99
C GLN A 485 19.84 1.33 10.78
N HIS A 486 19.23 0.17 11.01
CA HIS A 486 18.80 -0.71 9.93
C HIS A 486 17.78 -0.03 9.02
N TYR A 487 16.71 0.55 9.59
CA TYR A 487 15.68 1.19 8.78
C TYR A 487 16.17 2.47 8.11
N VAL A 488 17.05 3.26 8.73
CA VAL A 488 17.66 4.44 8.08
C VAL A 488 18.39 4.06 6.78
N THR A 489 18.96 2.86 6.70
CA THR A 489 19.68 2.40 5.49
C THR A 489 18.77 1.78 4.42
N GLU A 490 17.49 1.52 4.73
CA GLU A 490 16.55 0.98 3.75
C GLU A 490 15.99 2.07 2.81
N LYS A 491 15.68 1.65 1.59
CA LYS A 491 14.88 2.48 0.68
C LYS A 491 13.45 2.61 1.25
N ASP A 492 12.93 3.84 1.29
CA ASP A 492 11.67 4.19 1.98
C ASP A 492 11.72 3.96 3.50
N GLY A 493 12.93 3.90 4.08
CA GLY A 493 13.16 3.65 5.49
C GLY A 493 12.74 4.79 6.43
N GLN A 494 12.62 6.01 5.91
CA GLN A 494 12.23 7.18 6.67
C GLN A 494 10.87 6.98 7.35
N ASP A 495 9.83 6.58 6.61
CA ASP A 495 8.48 6.30 7.15
C ASP A 495 8.50 5.27 8.31
N ARG A 496 9.40 4.28 8.24
CA ARG A 496 9.54 3.27 9.30
C ARG A 496 10.20 3.84 10.54
N VAL A 497 11.20 4.72 10.36
CA VAL A 497 11.84 5.43 11.47
C VAL A 497 10.82 6.35 12.15
N GLU A 498 10.00 7.07 11.37
CA GLU A 498 8.91 7.89 11.91
C GLU A 498 7.94 7.05 12.76
N ASN A 499 7.55 5.87 12.27
CA ASN A 499 6.71 4.95 13.05
C ASN A 499 7.37 4.52 14.36
N LEU A 500 8.68 4.24 14.36
CA LEU A 500 9.42 3.89 15.58
C LEU A 500 9.47 5.06 16.56
N ASP A 501 9.61 6.29 16.08
CA ASP A 501 9.59 7.46 16.95
C ASP A 501 8.18 7.71 17.53
N GLU A 502 7.12 7.40 16.77
CA GLU A 502 5.75 7.41 17.30
C GLU A 502 5.52 6.37 18.40
N LEU A 503 6.32 5.30 18.47
CA LEU A 503 6.27 4.35 19.60
C LEU A 503 6.78 5.00 20.89
N ILE A 504 7.74 5.92 20.80
CA ILE A 504 8.22 6.71 21.94
C ILE A 504 7.11 7.66 22.40
N SER A 505 6.45 8.35 21.46
CA SER A 505 5.30 9.20 21.74
C SER A 505 4.16 8.41 22.41
N ALA A 506 3.87 7.20 21.94
CA ALA A 506 2.86 6.32 22.51
C ALA A 506 3.20 5.90 23.96
N ALA A 507 4.47 5.60 24.23
CA ALA A 507 4.95 5.32 25.58
C ALA A 507 4.81 6.53 26.51
N ASP A 508 5.07 7.76 26.03
CA ASP A 508 4.94 8.99 26.82
C ASP A 508 3.47 9.27 27.16
N ASN A 509 2.59 9.16 26.17
CA ASN A 509 1.15 9.34 26.37
C ASN A 509 0.59 8.31 27.35
N PHE A 510 0.96 7.04 27.21
CA PHE A 510 0.57 6.00 28.15
C PHE A 510 1.03 6.29 29.58
N LEU A 511 2.27 6.76 29.75
CA LEU A 511 2.80 7.13 31.06
C LEU A 511 2.02 8.30 31.68
N ARG A 512 1.66 9.31 30.88
CA ARG A 512 0.86 10.47 31.32
C ARG A 512 -0.56 10.08 31.72
N GLU A 513 -1.20 9.19 30.96
CA GLU A 513 -2.57 8.74 31.22
C GLU A 513 -2.66 7.84 32.45
N THR A 514 -1.70 6.95 32.64
CA THR A 514 -1.67 5.98 33.75
C THR A 514 -1.00 6.52 35.01
N GLY A 515 -0.35 7.69 34.93
CA GLY A 515 0.42 8.25 36.05
C GLY A 515 1.61 7.38 36.50
N GLY A 516 2.03 6.43 35.67
CA GLY A 516 3.14 5.50 35.97
C GLY A 516 2.81 4.35 36.93
N VAL A 517 1.55 4.20 37.34
CA VAL A 517 1.10 3.10 38.22
C VAL A 517 -0.24 2.57 37.74
N ILE A 518 -0.26 1.35 37.20
CA ILE A 518 -1.52 0.60 37.03
C ILE A 518 -1.76 -0.20 38.30
N GLN A 519 -2.73 0.24 39.10
CA GLN A 519 -3.29 -0.57 40.18
C GLN A 519 -4.26 -1.56 39.54
N ILE A 520 -3.91 -2.86 39.55
CA ILE A 520 -4.93 -3.89 39.33
C ILE A 520 -5.62 -4.11 40.68
N GLU A 521 -6.92 -3.79 40.75
CA GLU A 521 -7.74 -4.30 41.84
C GLU A 521 -7.88 -5.81 41.67
N ASN A 522 -7.26 -6.59 42.55
CA ASN A 522 -7.53 -8.02 42.61
C ASN A 522 -9.01 -8.23 42.97
N ILE A 523 -9.66 -9.17 42.30
CA ILE A 523 -11.09 -9.51 42.49
C ILE A 523 -11.39 -9.93 43.95
N ASP A 524 -10.37 -10.27 44.72
CA ASP A 524 -10.44 -10.70 46.12
C ASP A 524 -10.09 -9.61 47.16
N GLY A 525 -9.86 -8.36 46.75
CA GLY A 525 -9.61 -7.24 47.67
C GLY A 525 -8.26 -7.28 48.41
N SER A 526 -7.33 -8.12 47.96
CA SER A 526 -5.95 -8.13 48.45
C SER A 526 -5.06 -7.09 47.75
N SER A 527 -4.02 -6.62 48.44
CA SER A 527 -3.13 -5.50 48.08
C SER A 527 -2.83 -5.39 46.58
N ALA A 528 -3.09 -4.21 46.00
CA ALA A 528 -2.78 -3.89 44.60
C ALA A 528 -1.28 -4.14 44.31
N GLU A 529 -0.97 -5.10 43.46
CA GLU A 529 0.37 -5.23 42.90
C GLU A 529 0.56 -4.14 41.85
N ASN A 530 1.57 -3.28 42.04
CA ASN A 530 1.98 -2.33 41.02
C ASN A 530 2.60 -3.09 39.86
N LEU A 531 1.89 -3.16 38.73
CA LEU A 531 2.47 -3.69 37.50
C LEU A 531 3.71 -2.88 37.10
N ASP A 532 4.75 -3.58 36.67
CA ASP A 532 5.88 -2.95 36.01
C ASP A 532 5.40 -2.15 34.78
N PRO A 533 5.87 -0.90 34.55
CA PRO A 533 5.41 -0.04 33.45
C PRO A 533 5.55 -0.68 32.06
N ILE A 534 6.55 -1.54 31.85
CA ILE A 534 6.71 -2.26 30.58
C ILE A 534 5.60 -3.29 30.44
N THR A 535 5.32 -4.08 31.47
CA THR A 535 4.26 -5.09 31.47
C THR A 535 2.88 -4.46 31.25
N ALA A 536 2.62 -3.34 31.92
CA ALA A 536 1.42 -2.53 31.76
C ALA A 536 1.23 -2.07 30.30
N PHE A 537 2.27 -1.48 29.70
CA PHE A 537 2.25 -1.01 28.32
C PHE A 537 2.09 -2.14 27.29
N LEU A 538 2.79 -3.27 27.48
CA LEU A 538 2.68 -4.44 26.61
C LEU A 538 1.25 -5.03 26.64
N SER A 539 0.60 -5.02 27.81
CA SER A 539 -0.79 -5.46 27.97
C SER A 539 -1.75 -4.52 27.26
N HIS A 540 -1.59 -3.20 27.46
CA HIS A 540 -2.37 -2.19 26.75
C HIS A 540 -2.25 -2.30 25.23
N ALA A 541 -1.02 -2.40 24.71
CA ALA A 541 -0.76 -2.55 23.28
C ALA A 541 -1.36 -3.85 22.71
N SER A 542 -1.40 -4.94 23.49
CA SER A 542 -2.01 -6.21 23.08
C SER A 542 -3.53 -6.10 22.99
N LEU A 543 -4.18 -5.39 23.92
CA LEU A 543 -5.62 -5.11 23.87
C LEU A 543 -5.98 -4.23 22.67
N GLU A 544 -5.23 -3.17 22.43
CA GLU A 544 -5.42 -2.26 21.29
C GLU A 544 -5.25 -2.99 19.95
N ALA A 545 -4.36 -3.99 19.89
CA ALA A 545 -4.20 -4.84 18.70
C ALA A 545 -5.34 -5.88 18.52
N GLY A 546 -6.02 -6.30 19.59
CA GLY A 546 -6.98 -7.40 19.57
C GLY A 546 -8.46 -7.02 19.43
N ASP A 547 -8.91 -5.95 20.08
CA ASP A 547 -10.34 -5.79 20.44
C ASP A 547 -11.19 -4.93 19.48
N THR A 548 -10.57 -4.12 18.62
CA THR A 548 -11.28 -3.11 17.79
C THR A 548 -11.41 -3.47 16.31
N GLN A 549 -11.12 -4.70 15.92
CA GLN A 549 -11.37 -5.11 14.54
C GLN A 549 -12.87 -5.18 14.29
N ALA A 550 -13.40 -4.23 13.51
CA ALA A 550 -14.69 -4.45 12.86
C ALA A 550 -14.57 -5.69 11.98
N ALA A 551 -15.15 -6.80 12.45
CA ALA A 551 -15.25 -8.04 11.69
C ALA A 551 -15.73 -7.75 10.26
N GLU A 552 -15.30 -8.57 9.31
CA GLU A 552 -15.67 -8.42 7.91
C GLU A 552 -17.20 -8.28 7.78
N GLY A 553 -17.66 -7.19 7.15
CA GLY A 553 -19.08 -6.84 7.04
C GLY A 553 -19.66 -5.93 8.14
N ARG A 554 -18.90 -5.53 9.18
CA ARG A 554 -19.34 -4.48 10.13
C ARG A 554 -18.96 -3.08 9.65
N ALA A 555 -19.87 -2.12 9.81
CA ALA A 555 -19.63 -0.71 9.52
C ALA A 555 -18.52 -0.16 10.44
N ALA A 556 -17.58 0.58 9.86
CA ALA A 556 -16.40 1.10 10.55
C ALA A 556 -15.91 2.39 9.89
N LEU A 557 -15.40 3.30 10.70
CA LEU A 557 -14.77 4.54 10.23
C LEU A 557 -13.51 4.22 9.43
N GLN A 558 -13.33 4.90 8.30
CA GLN A 558 -12.18 4.65 7.41
C GLN A 558 -11.02 5.60 7.72
N MET A 559 -9.86 5.07 8.05
CA MET A 559 -8.62 5.82 8.25
C MET A 559 -7.65 5.53 7.12
N MET A 560 -7.07 6.55 6.49
CA MET A 560 -6.15 6.33 5.38
C MET A 560 -5.25 7.52 5.08
N THR A 561 -4.16 7.25 4.35
CA THR A 561 -3.38 8.34 3.75
C THR A 561 -4.15 8.98 2.60
N VAL A 562 -3.92 10.27 2.36
CA VAL A 562 -4.50 10.99 1.21
C VAL A 562 -4.24 10.28 -0.12
N HIS A 563 -3.05 9.68 -0.28
CA HIS A 563 -2.69 8.87 -1.45
C HIS A 563 -3.61 7.66 -1.65
N SER A 564 -3.98 6.99 -0.56
CA SER A 564 -4.81 5.78 -0.56
C SER A 564 -6.28 6.09 -0.78
N ALA A 565 -6.69 7.34 -0.54
CA ALA A 565 -8.07 7.79 -0.72
C ALA A 565 -8.46 7.98 -2.21
N LYS A 566 -7.50 7.94 -3.15
CA LYS A 566 -7.79 8.17 -4.56
C LYS A 566 -8.80 7.14 -5.09
N GLY A 567 -9.94 7.66 -5.58
CA GLY A 567 -11.03 6.84 -6.13
C GLY A 567 -12.11 6.47 -5.12
N LEU A 568 -11.92 6.78 -3.83
CA LEU A 568 -12.93 6.62 -2.78
C LEU A 568 -13.73 7.91 -2.57
N GLU A 569 -14.83 7.83 -1.83
CA GLU A 569 -15.70 8.96 -1.49
C GLU A 569 -16.50 8.68 -0.22
N PHE A 570 -16.75 9.72 0.58
CA PHE A 570 -17.39 9.62 1.90
C PHE A 570 -18.28 10.83 2.16
N ASP A 571 -19.39 10.66 2.88
CA ASP A 571 -20.23 11.80 3.29
C ASP A 571 -19.48 12.80 4.16
N TYR A 572 -18.70 12.30 5.13
CA TYR A 572 -17.90 13.09 6.05
C TYR A 572 -16.42 12.78 5.89
N VAL A 573 -15.63 13.81 5.63
CA VAL A 573 -14.17 13.71 5.55
C VAL A 573 -13.53 14.67 6.54
N PHE A 574 -12.59 14.14 7.31
CA PHE A 574 -11.67 14.89 8.15
C PHE A 574 -10.29 14.88 7.48
N MET A 575 -9.79 16.06 7.12
CA MET A 575 -8.45 16.24 6.58
C MET A 575 -7.58 16.84 7.68
N THR A 576 -6.69 16.03 8.25
CA THR A 576 -6.02 16.33 9.53
C THR A 576 -4.56 16.71 9.37
N GLY A 577 -4.02 17.49 10.31
CA GLY A 577 -2.64 17.94 10.31
C GLY A 577 -2.29 18.84 9.12
N LEU A 578 -3.17 19.80 8.81
CA LEU A 578 -2.93 20.78 7.76
C LEU A 578 -1.94 21.87 8.22
N GLU A 579 -0.68 21.48 8.33
CA GLU A 579 0.43 22.23 8.92
C GLU A 579 1.59 22.34 7.91
N GLU A 580 2.31 23.45 7.90
CA GLU A 580 3.56 23.55 7.13
C GLU A 580 4.58 22.52 7.62
N GLY A 581 5.25 21.86 6.68
CA GLY A 581 6.19 20.77 6.92
C GLY A 581 5.55 19.39 7.09
N LEU A 582 4.24 19.33 7.39
CA LEU A 582 3.47 18.09 7.42
C LEU A 582 2.60 17.94 6.17
N PHE A 583 1.79 18.95 5.86
CA PHE A 583 0.96 19.02 4.65
C PHE A 583 0.78 20.49 4.20
N PRO A 584 1.67 21.03 3.34
CA PRO A 584 2.63 20.32 2.48
C PRO A 584 3.81 19.71 3.24
N HIS A 585 4.23 18.52 2.81
CA HIS A 585 5.34 17.78 3.43
C HIS A 585 6.72 18.36 3.04
N ASP A 586 7.64 18.53 4.01
CA ASP A 586 8.97 19.14 3.81
C ASP A 586 9.77 18.52 2.66
N ASN A 587 9.84 17.19 2.60
CA ASN A 587 10.55 16.48 1.53
C ASN A 587 10.06 16.88 0.12
N SER A 588 8.75 17.08 -0.04
CA SER A 588 8.17 17.47 -1.32
C SER A 588 8.37 18.94 -1.64
N LEU A 589 8.65 19.80 -0.66
CA LEU A 589 8.99 21.21 -0.91
C LEU A 589 10.39 21.37 -1.51
N ASN A 590 11.29 20.41 -1.26
CA ASN A 590 12.66 20.41 -1.78
C ASN A 590 12.74 19.89 -3.23
N ASP A 591 11.68 19.26 -3.73
CA ASP A 591 11.60 18.71 -5.08
C ASP A 591 11.06 19.74 -6.09
N ASP A 592 11.57 19.72 -7.32
CA ASP A 592 11.07 20.57 -8.41
C ASP A 592 9.60 20.25 -8.72
N GLY A 593 8.73 21.26 -8.62
CA GLY A 593 7.28 21.11 -8.76
C GLY A 593 6.57 20.36 -7.62
N GLY A 594 7.25 20.05 -6.51
CA GLY A 594 6.68 19.23 -5.45
C GLY A 594 5.60 19.94 -4.63
N LEU A 595 5.62 21.26 -4.50
CA LEU A 595 4.49 22.02 -3.93
C LEU A 595 3.20 21.83 -4.76
N GLU A 596 3.31 21.80 -6.08
CA GLU A 596 2.16 21.56 -6.94
C GLU A 596 1.60 20.14 -6.80
N GLU A 597 2.48 19.17 -6.50
CA GLU A 597 2.08 17.79 -6.19
C GLU A 597 1.35 17.71 -4.85
N GLU A 598 1.87 18.34 -3.80
CA GLU A 598 1.19 18.43 -2.50
C GLU A 598 -0.17 19.13 -2.65
N ARG A 599 -0.26 20.15 -3.50
CA ARG A 599 -1.53 20.81 -3.81
C ARG A 599 -2.51 19.89 -4.55
N ARG A 600 -2.02 19.05 -5.47
CA ARG A 600 -2.83 17.99 -6.12
C ARG A 600 -3.31 16.96 -5.11
N LEU A 601 -2.50 16.61 -4.11
CA LEU A 601 -2.90 15.73 -3.02
C LEU A 601 -4.02 16.36 -2.18
N ALA A 602 -3.87 17.62 -1.79
CA ALA A 602 -4.89 18.36 -1.05
C ALA A 602 -6.21 18.48 -1.85
N TYR A 603 -6.12 18.78 -3.14
CA TYR A 603 -7.27 18.74 -4.05
C TYR A 603 -7.96 17.36 -4.07
N VAL A 604 -7.19 16.27 -4.13
CA VAL A 604 -7.75 14.91 -4.05
C VAL A 604 -8.45 14.69 -2.72
N ALA A 605 -7.85 15.08 -1.58
CA ALA A 605 -8.43 14.95 -0.24
C ALA A 605 -9.77 15.68 -0.11
N ILE A 606 -9.81 16.97 -0.49
CA ILE A 606 -11.02 17.81 -0.45
C ILE A 606 -12.15 17.17 -1.29
N THR A 607 -11.82 16.71 -2.51
CA THR A 607 -12.79 16.08 -3.42
C THR A 607 -13.19 14.65 -3.07
N ARG A 608 -12.75 14.11 -1.92
CA ARG A 608 -13.30 12.86 -1.36
C ARG A 608 -14.60 13.10 -0.60
N ALA A 609 -14.83 14.33 -0.11
CA ALA A 609 -16.00 14.67 0.68
C ALA A 609 -17.24 14.88 -0.21
N ARG A 610 -18.35 14.23 0.13
CA ARG A 610 -19.65 14.44 -0.52
C ARG A 610 -20.42 15.59 0.13
N LYS A 611 -20.61 15.53 1.45
CA LYS A 611 -21.51 16.44 2.20
C LYS A 611 -20.77 17.38 3.14
N ARG A 612 -19.76 16.88 3.86
CA ARG A 612 -19.11 17.61 4.96
C ARG A 612 -17.59 17.41 4.90
N LEU A 613 -16.88 18.53 4.90
CA LEU A 613 -15.42 18.55 5.01
C LEU A 613 -15.03 19.32 6.28
N HIS A 614 -14.23 18.66 7.11
CA HIS A 614 -13.54 19.26 8.24
C HIS A 614 -12.05 19.27 7.94
N ILE A 615 -11.40 20.43 8.08
CA ILE A 615 -9.96 20.59 8.00
C ILE A 615 -9.47 20.92 9.40
N THR A 616 -8.48 20.17 9.88
CA THR A 616 -7.96 20.34 11.23
C THR A 616 -6.44 20.47 11.24
N TYR A 617 -5.92 21.20 12.23
CA TYR A 617 -4.50 21.31 12.50
C TYR A 617 -4.24 21.61 13.98
N ALA A 618 -3.04 21.35 14.46
CA ALA A 618 -2.58 21.60 15.82
C ALA A 618 -1.52 22.71 15.88
N GLN A 619 -1.55 23.55 16.92
CA GLN A 619 -0.52 24.58 17.16
C GLN A 619 0.81 23.97 17.60
N MET A 620 0.75 22.91 18.41
CA MET A 620 1.90 22.10 18.78
C MET A 620 1.60 20.62 18.57
N ARG A 621 2.60 19.88 18.10
CA ARG A 621 2.47 18.44 17.87
C ARG A 621 3.68 17.72 18.45
N MET A 622 3.45 16.59 19.09
CA MET A 622 4.55 15.70 19.45
C MET A 622 4.80 14.76 18.29
N LEU A 623 5.68 15.16 17.37
CA LEU A 623 6.14 14.31 16.28
C LEU A 623 7.52 13.77 16.61
N HIS A 624 7.66 12.46 16.46
CA HIS A 624 8.93 11.77 16.63
C HIS A 624 9.59 12.01 18.01
N GLY A 625 8.77 12.05 19.08
CA GLY A 625 9.23 12.30 20.44
C GLY A 625 9.77 13.72 20.70
N GLN A 626 9.55 14.66 19.78
CA GLN A 626 9.87 16.09 19.94
C GLN A 626 8.62 16.94 19.79
N THR A 627 8.43 17.91 20.68
CA THR A 627 7.37 18.90 20.54
C THR A 627 7.77 19.92 19.47
N ARG A 628 7.01 19.99 18.39
CA ARG A 628 7.14 20.99 17.33
C ARG A 628 6.00 21.99 17.43
N TYR A 629 6.31 23.27 17.25
CA TYR A 629 5.32 24.32 17.07
C TYR A 629 5.08 24.51 15.58
N ASN A 630 3.83 24.37 15.16
CA ASN A 630 3.49 24.23 13.75
C ASN A 630 2.82 25.50 13.23
N VAL A 631 3.19 25.87 12.02
CA VAL A 631 2.56 26.97 11.28
C VAL A 631 1.38 26.40 10.49
N PRO A 632 0.22 27.07 10.42
CA PRO A 632 -0.88 26.62 9.59
C PRO A 632 -0.45 26.47 8.12
N SER A 633 -0.94 25.44 7.44
CA SER A 633 -0.64 25.21 6.02
C SER A 633 -1.09 26.38 5.16
N ARG A 634 -0.25 26.80 4.22
CA ARG A 634 -0.57 27.79 3.18
C ARG A 634 -1.81 27.43 2.37
N PHE A 635 -2.16 26.15 2.29
CA PHE A 635 -3.38 25.69 1.61
C PHE A 635 -4.66 26.23 2.25
N LEU A 636 -4.62 26.64 3.52
CA LEU A 636 -5.75 27.30 4.18
C LEU A 636 -6.00 28.71 3.62
N ASP A 637 -4.94 29.47 3.37
CA ASP A 637 -5.02 30.84 2.83
C ASP A 637 -5.41 30.85 1.35
N GLU A 638 -5.16 29.74 0.64
CA GLU A 638 -5.57 29.55 -0.76
C GLU A 638 -7.09 29.27 -0.90
N ILE A 639 -7.81 28.99 0.19
CA ILE A 639 -9.26 28.76 0.20
C ILE A 639 -9.99 30.07 0.52
N PRO A 640 -10.94 30.53 -0.33
CA PRO A 640 -11.70 31.75 -0.09
C PRO A 640 -12.41 31.75 1.27
N PRO A 641 -12.31 32.84 2.08
CA PRO A 641 -12.88 32.90 3.42
C PRO A 641 -14.39 32.62 3.47
N ASP A 642 -15.13 33.06 2.46
CA ASP A 642 -16.60 32.90 2.36
C ASP A 642 -17.03 31.42 2.22
N LEU A 643 -16.11 30.54 1.81
CA LEU A 643 -16.34 29.10 1.72
C LEU A 643 -16.01 28.37 3.03
N THR A 644 -15.49 29.07 4.03
CA THR A 644 -14.97 28.48 5.27
C THR A 644 -15.78 28.90 6.49
N LYS A 645 -15.88 28.00 7.47
CA LYS A 645 -16.43 28.26 8.79
C LYS A 645 -15.43 27.83 9.85
N TRP A 646 -14.87 28.80 10.56
CA TRP A 646 -13.96 28.54 11.68
C TRP A 646 -14.75 28.12 12.92
N LEU A 647 -14.41 26.96 13.48
CA LEU A 647 -15.03 26.40 14.69
C LEU A 647 -14.26 26.77 15.96
N SER A 648 -12.99 27.15 15.82
CA SER A 648 -12.16 27.75 16.85
C SER A 648 -11.97 29.25 16.57
N ALA A 649 -11.38 29.98 17.52
CA ALA A 649 -11.00 31.37 17.28
C ALA A 649 -10.04 31.42 16.09
N LYS A 650 -10.41 32.16 15.04
CA LYS A 650 -9.55 32.33 13.86
C LYS A 650 -8.23 32.97 14.31
N PRO A 651 -7.06 32.42 13.95
CA PRO A 651 -5.80 33.09 14.23
C PRO A 651 -5.85 34.48 13.58
N LYS A 652 -5.58 35.52 14.38
CA LYS A 652 -5.57 36.89 13.87
C LYS A 652 -4.38 37.04 12.93
N ASN A 653 -4.63 37.01 11.63
CA ASN A 653 -3.67 37.46 10.63
C ASN A 653 -3.41 38.96 10.88
N LEU A 654 -2.18 39.31 11.27
CA LEU A 654 -1.74 40.69 11.52
C LEU A 654 -1.66 41.54 10.23
N LEU A 655 -1.99 40.95 9.07
CA LEU A 655 -1.90 41.58 7.75
C LEU A 655 -3.21 42.22 7.28
N ASP A 656 -4.34 42.00 7.97
CA ASP A 656 -5.66 42.47 7.52
C ASP A 656 -6.16 43.76 8.20
N ALA A 657 -5.27 44.49 8.87
CA ALA A 657 -5.60 45.83 9.37
C ALA A 657 -5.44 46.87 8.26
N SER A 658 -6.43 46.95 7.36
CA SER A 658 -6.58 48.13 6.50
C SER A 658 -6.98 49.35 7.35
N PRO A 659 -6.27 50.49 7.26
CA PRO A 659 -6.50 51.65 8.10
C PRO A 659 -7.57 52.55 7.48
N HIS A 660 -8.85 52.29 7.77
CA HIS A 660 -9.90 53.27 7.55
C HIS A 660 -10.99 53.14 8.61
N GLN A 661 -10.96 54.00 9.63
CA GLN A 661 -12.03 54.96 9.91
C GLN A 661 -11.72 55.83 11.15
N SER A 662 -11.73 57.13 10.89
CA SER A 662 -12.16 58.27 11.71
C SER A 662 -12.33 58.10 13.23
N LEU A 663 -11.61 58.97 13.94
CA LEU A 663 -11.90 59.44 15.31
C LEU A 663 -13.34 59.99 15.44
N GLY A 664 -13.97 59.74 16.57
CA GLY A 664 -15.27 60.31 16.97
C GLY A 664 -15.62 59.90 18.40
N ASP A 665 -15.81 60.90 19.26
CA ASP A 665 -15.68 60.89 20.72
C ASP A 665 -16.90 60.38 21.52
N SER A 666 -16.60 59.76 22.67
CA SER A 666 -17.21 59.97 24.00
C SER A 666 -18.52 59.30 24.50
N PHE A 667 -18.42 58.87 25.78
CA PHE A 667 -19.41 58.60 26.87
C PHE A 667 -19.79 57.14 27.28
N ALA A 668 -19.49 56.83 28.56
CA ALA A 668 -19.61 55.58 29.36
C ALA A 668 -20.95 55.50 30.17
N PRO A 669 -21.24 54.58 31.17
CA PRO A 669 -20.47 53.46 31.80
C PRO A 669 -21.21 52.13 32.25
N GLN A 670 -20.49 50.97 32.23
CA GLN A 670 -20.27 49.82 33.20
C GLN A 670 -21.36 49.19 34.15
N PRO A 671 -21.16 48.02 34.87
CA PRO A 671 -20.18 46.86 34.86
C PRO A 671 -20.87 45.46 35.17
N PRO A 672 -20.25 44.37 35.72
CA PRO A 672 -18.84 43.92 35.91
C PRO A 672 -18.53 42.50 35.35
N ASN A 673 -17.26 42.17 35.06
CA ASN A 673 -16.65 40.87 35.41
C ASN A 673 -15.15 40.79 35.12
N ALA A 674 -14.49 39.97 35.93
CA ALA A 674 -13.05 39.86 36.17
C ALA A 674 -12.19 39.51 34.94
N THR A 675 -11.12 40.28 34.74
CA THR A 675 -10.03 40.01 33.80
C THR A 675 -8.72 39.80 34.56
N ARG A 676 -8.04 38.67 34.28
CA ARG A 676 -6.59 38.50 34.47
C ARG A 676 -5.92 38.84 33.14
N ASN A 677 -5.00 39.80 33.19
CA ASN A 677 -4.26 40.36 32.06
C ASN A 677 -3.26 39.36 31.46
N TYR A 678 -3.22 39.28 30.14
CA TYR A 678 -2.00 38.98 29.37
C TYR A 678 -1.72 40.21 28.51
N GLU A 679 -0.72 41.00 28.92
CA GLU A 679 -0.22 42.14 28.16
C GLU A 679 0.57 41.67 26.93
N SER A 680 0.37 42.36 25.82
CA SER A 680 1.15 42.24 24.59
C SER A 680 2.54 42.86 24.79
N ASN A 681 3.58 42.05 25.00
CA ASN A 681 4.96 42.54 25.07
C ASN A 681 5.50 42.85 23.66
N ARG A 682 5.52 44.14 23.30
CA ARG A 682 6.50 44.68 22.34
C ARG A 682 7.80 44.92 23.11
N THR A 683 8.93 44.40 22.65
CA THR A 683 10.21 44.79 23.22
C THR A 683 10.60 46.18 22.73
N ASP A 684 11.25 46.97 23.60
CA ASP A 684 11.71 48.36 23.37
C ASP A 684 12.80 48.49 22.27
N SER A 685 13.11 47.37 21.62
CA SER A 685 14.23 47.15 20.70
C SER A 685 13.80 46.96 19.23
N GLY A 686 12.51 47.10 18.92
CA GLY A 686 11.99 47.07 17.55
C GLY A 686 11.76 45.69 16.93
N PHE A 687 12.10 44.60 17.63
CA PHE A 687 11.85 43.22 17.19
C PHE A 687 10.66 42.58 17.92
N ARG A 688 9.99 41.59 17.31
CA ARG A 688 8.82 40.91 17.90
C ARG A 688 8.96 39.39 17.88
N VAL A 689 8.40 38.71 18.88
CA VAL A 689 8.24 37.25 18.85
C VAL A 689 7.36 36.88 17.63
N GLY A 690 7.81 35.90 16.86
CA GLY A 690 7.27 35.49 15.55
C GLY A 690 7.94 36.15 14.34
N GLN A 691 8.80 37.16 14.53
CA GLN A 691 9.44 37.88 13.42
C GLN A 691 10.59 37.09 12.80
N GLN A 692 10.65 37.08 11.46
CA GLN A 692 11.80 36.57 10.72
C GLN A 692 12.99 37.53 10.82
N VAL A 693 14.15 36.97 11.12
CA VAL A 693 15.40 37.69 11.29
C VAL A 693 16.53 36.95 10.59
N MET A 694 17.52 37.70 10.13
CA MET A 694 18.76 37.18 9.58
C MET A 694 19.89 37.44 10.56
N HIS A 695 20.69 36.40 10.85
CA HIS A 695 21.88 36.49 11.69
C HIS A 695 23.13 36.11 10.89
N ALA A 696 24.17 36.95 10.93
CA ALA A 696 25.37 36.78 10.12
C ALA A 696 26.08 35.41 10.25
N LYS A 697 25.95 34.75 11.42
CA LYS A 697 26.53 33.42 11.68
C LYS A 697 25.55 32.25 11.56
N PHE A 698 24.26 32.48 11.82
CA PHE A 698 23.28 31.41 11.98
C PHE A 698 22.20 31.41 10.88
N GLY A 699 22.32 32.31 9.91
CA GLY A 699 21.38 32.39 8.79
C GLY A 699 20.02 32.92 9.20
N GLN A 700 19.00 32.53 8.45
CA GLN A 700 17.61 32.93 8.68
C GLN A 700 17.02 32.19 9.87
N GLY A 701 16.29 32.91 10.73
CA GLY A 701 15.60 32.34 11.87
C GLY A 701 14.38 33.14 12.28
N VAL A 702 13.58 32.58 13.18
CA VAL A 702 12.38 33.20 13.71
C VAL A 702 12.56 33.44 15.20
N ILE A 703 12.28 34.67 15.67
CA ILE A 703 12.28 34.95 17.11
C ILE A 703 11.13 34.18 17.74
N ILE A 704 11.40 33.29 18.69
CA ILE A 704 10.40 32.43 19.35
C ILE A 704 10.08 32.87 20.78
N ASN A 705 10.98 33.61 21.42
CA ASN A 705 10.74 34.24 22.72
C ASN A 705 11.64 35.47 22.90
N ALA A 706 11.24 36.41 23.74
CA ALA A 706 12.04 37.57 24.11
C ALA A 706 11.82 37.90 25.60
N ASP A 707 12.87 37.76 26.39
CA ASP A 707 12.85 37.97 27.84
C ASP A 707 13.81 39.11 28.24
N GLY A 708 13.34 39.97 29.14
CA GLY A 708 14.13 41.08 29.71
C GLY A 708 13.63 42.48 29.32
N THR A 709 14.16 43.51 29.98
CA THR A 709 13.78 44.92 29.80
C THR A 709 15.01 45.80 29.55
N GLY A 710 14.91 46.78 28.65
CA GLY A 710 16.00 47.71 28.35
C GLY A 710 17.15 47.07 27.58
N LYS A 711 18.40 47.34 28.00
CA LYS A 711 19.61 46.85 27.27
C LYS A 711 19.92 45.35 27.46
N ASN A 712 19.29 44.69 28.43
CA ASN A 712 19.52 43.27 28.74
C ASN A 712 18.49 42.31 28.09
N ILE A 713 17.86 42.70 26.99
CA ILE A 713 16.91 41.81 26.29
C ILE A 713 17.65 40.61 25.69
N GLN A 714 17.21 39.41 26.06
CA GLN A 714 17.63 38.17 25.41
C GLN A 714 16.49 37.67 24.53
N VAL A 715 16.83 37.33 23.28
CA VAL A 715 15.91 36.72 22.33
C VAL A 715 16.29 35.28 22.10
N GLU A 716 15.29 34.40 22.09
CA GLU A 716 15.43 33.06 21.56
C GLU A 716 15.05 33.09 20.09
N VAL A 717 15.97 32.66 19.23
CA VAL A 717 15.74 32.61 17.78
C VAL A 717 15.94 31.17 17.32
N ASN A 718 14.93 30.63 16.64
CA ASN A 718 15.03 29.34 15.99
C ASN A 718 15.57 29.52 14.57
N PHE A 719 16.83 29.13 14.35
CA PHE A 719 17.49 29.21 13.06
C PHE A 719 17.27 27.94 12.26
N ALA A 720 16.98 28.07 10.97
CA ALA A 720 16.64 26.94 10.10
C ALA A 720 17.70 25.81 10.14
N ASP A 721 18.98 26.19 10.08
CA ASP A 721 20.10 25.23 10.02
C ASP A 721 20.77 24.96 11.38
N HIS A 722 20.40 25.73 12.43
CA HIS A 722 21.15 25.76 13.70
C HIS A 722 20.28 25.61 14.96
N GLY A 723 18.97 25.44 14.79
CA GLY A 723 18.01 25.29 15.87
C GLY A 723 17.93 26.51 16.78
N ILE A 724 17.43 26.32 18.00
CA ILE A 724 17.19 27.41 18.95
C ILE A 724 18.52 27.93 19.52
N LYS A 725 18.73 29.25 19.43
CA LYS A 725 19.83 29.97 20.09
C LYS A 725 19.29 31.12 20.92
N ARG A 726 19.76 31.21 22.17
CA ARG A 726 19.60 32.40 23.02
C ARG A 726 20.66 33.43 22.67
N LEU A 727 20.24 34.61 22.25
CA LEU A 727 21.11 35.70 21.86
C LEU A 727 20.75 36.96 22.66
N ALA A 728 21.76 37.64 23.20
CA ALA A 728 21.57 38.97 23.76
C ALA A 728 21.38 39.96 22.60
N LEU A 729 20.22 40.62 22.55
CA LEU A 729 19.77 41.38 21.39
C LEU A 729 20.72 42.55 21.01
N GLU A 730 21.37 43.16 22.00
CA GLU A 730 22.37 44.22 21.81
C GLU A 730 23.60 43.74 21.02
N TYR A 731 23.95 42.46 21.11
CA TYR A 731 25.13 41.87 20.46
C TYR A 731 24.79 40.97 19.27
N ALA A 732 23.53 40.57 19.14
CA ALA A 732 23.07 39.61 18.13
C ALA A 732 23.13 40.15 16.70
N LYS A 733 23.12 41.49 16.49
CA LYS A 733 23.12 42.12 15.16
C LYS A 733 22.13 41.48 14.19
N LEU A 734 20.90 41.25 14.66
CA LEU A 734 19.83 40.71 13.84
C LEU A 734 19.32 41.79 12.87
N THR A 735 19.08 41.42 11.62
CA THR A 735 18.39 42.27 10.64
C THR A 735 17.02 41.67 10.35
N ALA A 736 15.97 42.50 10.34
CA ALA A 736 14.64 42.08 9.92
C ALA A 736 14.66 41.65 8.44
N VAL A 737 13.95 40.56 8.13
CA VAL A 737 13.76 40.05 6.76
C VAL A 737 12.41 40.50 6.22
#